data_AF-A0A3N5ZI26-F1
#
_entry.id   AF-A0A3N5ZI26-F1
#
_cell.length_a   1.000
_cell.length_b   1.000
_cell.length_c   1.000
_cell.angle_alpha   90.00
_cell.angle_beta   90.00
_cell.angle_gamma   90.00
#
_symmetry.space_group_name_H-M   'P 1'
#
loop_
_entity.id
_entity.type
_entity.pdbx_description
1 polymer ?
#
loop_
_entity_poly.entity_id
_entity_poly.type
_entity_poly.pdbx_seq_one_letter_code
_entity_poly.pdbx_strand_id
1 'polypeptide(L)'
;LAEHPPDISDVQTDTGVILGTAAYMSPEQANGRAVDKRADIWAFGCILFECLTGKRAFQGQTTSEIVAAILKEEPDWDLLPATAVQPVKELVQRCLEKDPRKRLRDIGDARIEIDEALSGPEAERVVSTRKPTRAWIPVGLTGLILGAAATLILWPPGPAASRPVDRFSIPLPAGLTFSDPPSLAISRDGRTLVFAARSAGEQRLYVRRLDEMEPRPLKGTENGRDPFFSPDGEWLGYSSVDRGLCKIPLAGGPSLPISALITWGQRGADWDENNRIVFGGGLPMPGLWSVLSEGGTPQPVVRPNQEDAKDWYTFPDVLPDNRGVLFTGFRNGKSSISVLSFGTGKVRTVVSPGRNARYLPTRHLAYESEGQLRVVSFDPQQMVTAGVTRALIEDVEGPWFSIDYDVSLNGTLAYVPATACMSKLVWKDRSGEAQALELRPRHYMSPTLSPDGLRVVAWIREGSLRGVYSGGVEGEPFTRLTPGDDDLSPLFTRDGKYVLFTSGRAGKYNMYKISADGSGEPERLTDSPLMQKPTSLSPDGDTLLFNQGVAAGGSFEIWQCQLNRPNETRPFVRGGHLDIEATFSPDGRWVAYQSDQSGRFEIYVRPYPGPEPKKQLSTNGGWAAVWNPNGRELFYKATTGLMAVPMAAGHVTGPPYVVFAPVGGATAQARDYSVSPDGQRFLFAESVTPPQINVVTNWFEELKRLVPTK
;
A
#
# COMPACT_ATOMS: atom_id res chain seq x y z
N LEU A 1 -25.30 -12.28 45.90
CA LEU A 1 -25.38 -13.68 45.41
C LEU A 1 -25.43 -13.66 43.90
N ALA A 2 -24.26 -13.64 43.27
CA ALA A 2 -24.01 -13.94 41.87
C ALA A 2 -22.48 -14.00 41.75
N GLU A 3 -21.96 -15.22 41.65
CA GLU A 3 -20.53 -15.56 41.63
C GLU A 3 -19.92 -15.36 40.23
N HIS A 4 -18.62 -15.10 40.22
CA HIS A 4 -17.74 -14.95 39.06
C HIS A 4 -17.68 -16.20 38.17
N PRO A 5 -17.50 -16.08 36.84
CA PRO A 5 -16.96 -17.15 36.01
C PRO A 5 -15.41 -17.19 36.09
N PRO A 6 -14.79 -18.37 35.99
CA PRO A 6 -13.37 -18.56 36.22
C PRO A 6 -12.50 -18.20 35.00
N ASP A 7 -11.25 -17.92 35.33
CA ASP A 7 -10.07 -17.68 34.51
C ASP A 7 -9.74 -18.89 33.62
N ILE A 8 -9.54 -18.68 32.31
CA ILE A 8 -9.09 -19.72 31.37
C ILE A 8 -7.60 -19.51 31.14
N SER A 9 -6.80 -19.95 32.11
CA SER A 9 -5.36 -20.14 31.98
C SER A 9 -4.98 -21.49 32.57
N ASP A 10 -5.36 -22.56 31.86
CA ASP A 10 -4.70 -23.88 31.86
C ASP A 10 -5.59 -24.87 31.10
N VAL A 11 -5.39 -24.99 29.79
CA VAL A 11 -5.81 -26.19 29.05
C VAL A 11 -4.59 -27.09 28.95
N GLN A 12 -4.48 -27.98 29.94
CA GLN A 12 -3.79 -29.25 29.79
C GLN A 12 -4.24 -29.90 28.48
N THR A 13 -3.29 -30.34 27.67
CA THR A 13 -3.53 -31.14 26.47
C THR A 13 -4.34 -32.38 26.84
N ASP A 14 -5.63 -32.38 26.52
CA ASP A 14 -6.45 -33.58 26.57
C ASP A 14 -5.83 -34.64 25.64
N THR A 15 -5.43 -35.75 26.26
CA THR A 15 -4.95 -36.95 25.59
C THR A 15 -6.01 -37.48 24.63
N GLY A 16 -5.73 -37.45 23.32
CA GLY A 16 -6.48 -38.23 22.32
C GLY A 16 -6.86 -37.53 21.01
N VAL A 17 -6.59 -36.23 20.84
CA VAL A 17 -6.89 -35.55 19.56
C VAL A 17 -5.70 -35.66 18.61
N ILE A 18 -5.81 -36.57 17.64
CA ILE A 18 -4.86 -36.68 16.53
C ILE A 18 -5.06 -35.47 15.60
N LEU A 19 -4.21 -34.45 15.74
CA LEU A 19 -4.19 -33.27 14.88
C LEU A 19 -3.19 -33.50 13.73
N GLY A 20 -3.71 -33.95 12.58
CA GLY A 20 -2.94 -34.14 11.34
C GLY A 20 -3.73 -35.00 10.35
N THR A 21 -3.50 -34.82 9.04
CA THR A 21 -4.07 -35.72 8.02
C THR A 21 -3.45 -37.11 8.21
N ALA A 22 -4.18 -38.02 8.87
CA ALA A 22 -3.65 -39.30 9.36
C ALA A 22 -2.93 -40.15 8.31
N ALA A 23 -3.21 -39.96 7.02
CA ALA A 23 -2.57 -40.65 5.90
C ALA A 23 -1.06 -40.39 5.76
N TYR A 24 -0.52 -39.32 6.35
CA TYR A 24 0.91 -38.97 6.27
C TYR A 24 1.64 -39.10 7.61
N MET A 25 0.96 -39.64 8.61
CA MET A 25 1.51 -39.82 9.95
C MET A 25 2.61 -40.90 9.96
N SER A 26 3.72 -40.62 10.63
CA SER A 26 4.79 -41.61 10.84
C SER A 26 4.41 -42.68 11.88
N PRO A 27 5.00 -43.90 11.84
CA PRO A 27 4.75 -44.95 12.83
C PRO A 27 5.01 -44.53 14.27
N GLU A 28 5.99 -43.65 14.50
CA GLU A 28 6.28 -43.08 15.81
C GLU A 28 5.18 -42.12 16.30
N GLN A 29 4.65 -41.27 15.41
CA GLN A 29 3.49 -40.41 15.71
C GLN A 29 2.23 -41.25 15.97
N ALA A 30 2.01 -42.29 15.16
CA ALA A 30 0.89 -43.23 15.29
C ALA A 30 0.91 -44.03 16.61
N ASN A 31 2.10 -44.27 17.17
CA ASN A 31 2.29 -44.89 18.48
C ASN A 31 2.37 -43.89 19.65
N GLY A 32 2.23 -42.58 19.39
CA GLY A 32 2.37 -41.54 20.42
C GLY A 32 3.78 -41.44 21.02
N ARG A 33 4.81 -41.85 20.28
CA ARG A 33 6.22 -41.75 20.70
C ARG A 33 6.81 -40.40 20.35
N ALA A 34 7.93 -40.04 20.99
CA ALA A 34 8.66 -38.82 20.66
C ALA A 34 9.08 -38.80 19.18
N VAL A 35 8.89 -37.65 18.55
CA VAL A 35 9.04 -37.43 17.11
C VAL A 35 10.26 -36.55 16.87
N ASP A 36 11.04 -36.84 15.84
CA ASP A 36 12.10 -35.95 15.35
C ASP A 36 11.95 -35.71 13.84
N LYS A 37 12.92 -35.02 13.23
CA LYS A 37 12.92 -34.67 11.79
C LYS A 37 12.69 -35.86 10.84
N ARG A 38 12.88 -37.10 11.28
CA ARG A 38 12.64 -38.30 10.46
C ARG A 38 11.16 -38.57 10.21
N ALA A 39 10.25 -38.01 11.00
CA ALA A 39 8.82 -38.08 10.70
C ALA A 39 8.46 -37.25 9.46
N ASP A 40 9.15 -36.14 9.22
CA ASP A 40 8.97 -35.35 8.00
C ASP A 40 9.47 -36.12 6.76
N ILE A 41 10.53 -36.93 6.92
CA ILE A 41 11.04 -37.82 5.86
C ILE A 41 10.01 -38.92 5.52
N TRP A 42 9.31 -39.45 6.52
CA TRP A 42 8.21 -40.38 6.29
C TRP A 42 7.06 -39.71 5.53
N ALA A 43 6.62 -38.54 5.97
CA ALA A 43 5.55 -37.79 5.31
C ALA A 43 5.91 -37.46 3.85
N PHE A 44 7.17 -37.06 3.60
CA PHE A 44 7.72 -36.89 2.26
C PHE A 44 7.62 -38.18 1.43
N GLY A 45 7.99 -39.34 2.00
CA GLY A 45 7.86 -40.64 1.35
C GLY A 45 6.41 -40.97 0.95
N CYS A 46 5.45 -40.70 1.83
CA CYS A 46 4.03 -40.92 1.54
C CYS A 46 3.53 -40.03 0.38
N ILE A 47 3.95 -38.75 0.37
CA ILE A 47 3.59 -37.81 -0.70
C ILE A 47 4.25 -38.22 -2.02
N LEU A 48 5.54 -38.59 -2.00
CA LEU A 48 6.27 -39.00 -3.19
C LEU A 48 5.66 -40.29 -3.79
N PHE A 49 5.29 -41.25 -2.95
CA PHE A 49 4.54 -42.44 -3.38
C PHE A 49 3.21 -42.05 -4.04
N GLU A 50 2.45 -41.12 -3.45
CA GLU A 50 1.18 -40.65 -4.00
C GLU A 50 1.35 -39.88 -5.31
N CYS A 51 2.40 -39.09 -5.46
CA CYS A 51 2.74 -38.42 -6.72
C CYS A 51 3.10 -39.41 -7.83
N LEU A 52 3.80 -40.50 -7.50
CA LEU A 52 4.22 -41.50 -8.47
C LEU A 52 3.08 -42.44 -8.89
N THR A 53 2.16 -42.74 -7.97
CA THR A 53 1.12 -43.77 -8.17
C THR A 53 -0.29 -43.21 -8.37
N GLY A 54 -0.52 -41.95 -8.00
CA GLY A 54 -1.85 -41.34 -7.90
C GLY A 54 -2.71 -41.90 -6.76
N LYS A 55 -2.13 -42.72 -5.87
CA LYS A 55 -2.81 -43.37 -4.74
C LYS A 55 -2.02 -43.18 -3.45
N ARG A 56 -2.72 -43.03 -2.33
CA ARG A 56 -2.07 -42.96 -1.00
C ARG A 56 -1.37 -44.27 -0.67
N ALA A 57 -0.19 -44.15 -0.04
CA ALA A 57 0.61 -45.28 0.43
C ALA A 57 -0.13 -46.16 1.45
N PHE A 58 -0.95 -45.56 2.31
CA PHE A 58 -1.80 -46.25 3.28
C PHE A 58 -3.24 -45.74 3.18
N GLN A 59 -4.21 -46.63 3.23
CA GLN A 59 -5.64 -46.32 3.03
C GLN A 59 -6.50 -46.99 4.11
N GLY A 60 -7.63 -46.37 4.41
CA GLY A 60 -8.61 -46.85 5.39
C GLY A 60 -9.85 -45.96 5.35
N GLN A 61 -11.00 -46.50 5.74
CA GLN A 61 -12.26 -45.75 5.80
C GLN A 61 -12.35 -44.86 7.03
N THR A 62 -11.60 -45.21 8.09
CA THR A 62 -11.52 -44.45 9.34
C THR A 62 -10.08 -44.09 9.71
N THR A 63 -9.90 -43.06 10.52
CA THR A 63 -8.58 -42.64 11.05
C THR A 63 -7.86 -43.79 11.76
N SER A 64 -8.60 -44.59 12.54
CA SER A 64 -8.05 -45.75 13.26
C SER A 64 -7.59 -46.87 12.32
N GLU A 65 -8.28 -47.08 11.19
CA GLU A 65 -7.85 -48.02 10.15
C GLU A 65 -6.56 -47.55 9.45
N ILE A 66 -6.45 -46.25 9.15
CA ILE A 66 -5.24 -45.68 8.54
C ILE A 66 -4.04 -45.81 9.49
N VAL A 67 -4.24 -45.51 10.78
CA VAL A 67 -3.21 -45.69 11.81
C VAL A 67 -2.81 -47.16 11.95
N ALA A 68 -3.76 -48.09 11.92
CA ALA A 68 -3.46 -49.51 11.93
C ALA A 68 -2.66 -49.96 10.70
N ALA A 69 -3.00 -49.46 9.50
CA ALA A 69 -2.29 -49.73 8.26
C ALA A 69 -0.85 -49.22 8.32
N ILE A 70 -0.63 -47.97 8.77
CA ILE A 70 0.72 -47.38 8.95
C ILE A 70 1.61 -48.24 9.87
N LEU A 71 1.02 -48.86 10.90
CA LEU A 71 1.77 -49.64 11.87
C LEU A 71 2.03 -51.09 11.42
N LYS A 72 1.17 -51.67 10.58
CA LYS A 72 1.16 -53.13 10.33
C LYS A 72 1.34 -53.53 8.88
N GLU A 73 0.98 -52.67 7.94
CA GLU A 73 0.93 -52.98 6.50
C GLU A 73 2.07 -52.29 5.76
N GLU A 74 2.48 -52.83 4.62
CA GLU A 74 3.43 -52.15 3.72
C GLU A 74 2.64 -51.48 2.59
N PRO A 75 3.15 -50.36 2.03
CA PRO A 75 2.60 -49.80 0.80
C PRO A 75 2.59 -50.85 -0.33
N ASP A 76 1.61 -50.76 -1.21
CA ASP A 76 1.55 -51.62 -2.39
C ASP A 76 2.62 -51.18 -3.42
N TRP A 77 3.80 -51.79 -3.32
CA TRP A 77 4.96 -51.46 -4.14
C TRP A 77 4.74 -51.73 -5.63
N ASP A 78 3.77 -52.58 -6.01
CA ASP A 78 3.45 -52.88 -7.41
C ASP A 78 2.74 -51.70 -8.10
N LEU A 79 2.23 -50.73 -7.33
CA LEU A 79 1.69 -49.48 -7.86
C LEU A 79 2.75 -48.54 -8.42
N LEU A 80 4.03 -48.70 -8.02
CA LEU A 80 5.10 -47.84 -8.52
C LEU A 80 5.33 -48.08 -10.02
N PRO A 81 5.29 -47.03 -10.86
CA PRO A 81 5.40 -47.18 -12.31
C PRO A 81 6.64 -47.97 -12.75
N ALA A 82 6.49 -48.84 -13.75
CA ALA A 82 7.64 -49.51 -14.37
C ALA A 82 8.62 -48.51 -15.01
N THR A 83 8.13 -47.30 -15.34
CA THR A 83 8.91 -46.18 -15.89
C THR A 83 9.68 -45.37 -14.85
N ALA A 84 9.43 -45.56 -13.54
CA ALA A 84 10.21 -44.91 -12.50
C ALA A 84 11.62 -45.53 -12.46
N VAL A 85 12.65 -44.67 -12.52
CA VAL A 85 14.05 -45.10 -12.41
C VAL A 85 14.29 -45.82 -11.08
N GLN A 86 15.07 -46.89 -11.11
CA GLN A 86 15.32 -47.76 -9.95
C GLN A 86 15.75 -47.00 -8.67
N PRO A 87 16.62 -45.96 -8.74
CA PRO A 87 16.99 -45.18 -7.55
C PRO A 87 15.82 -44.48 -6.86
N VAL A 88 14.83 -44.01 -7.62
CA VAL A 88 13.65 -43.34 -7.04
C VAL A 88 12.74 -44.33 -6.30
N LYS A 89 12.67 -45.59 -6.76
CA LYS A 89 11.93 -46.64 -6.04
C LYS A 89 12.59 -46.97 -4.70
N GLU A 90 13.91 -47.12 -4.71
CA GLU A 90 14.71 -47.37 -3.51
C GLU A 90 14.63 -46.20 -2.52
N LEU A 91 14.61 -44.96 -3.02
CA LEU A 91 14.42 -43.77 -2.19
C LEU A 91 13.07 -43.79 -1.46
N VAL A 92 11.96 -44.06 -2.17
CA VAL A 92 10.63 -44.13 -1.54
C VAL A 92 10.59 -45.22 -0.46
N GLN A 93 11.20 -46.38 -0.72
CA GLN A 93 11.31 -47.46 0.27
C GLN A 93 12.11 -47.02 1.51
N ARG A 94 13.20 -46.28 1.34
CA ARG A 94 14.01 -45.79 2.46
C ARG A 94 13.32 -44.67 3.26
N CYS A 95 12.47 -43.88 2.62
CA CYS A 95 11.63 -42.89 3.31
C CYS A 95 10.51 -43.56 4.13
N LEU A 96 9.92 -44.63 3.60
CA LEU A 96 8.82 -45.38 4.21
C LEU A 96 9.29 -46.56 5.09
N GLU A 97 10.54 -46.52 5.54
CA GLU A 97 11.06 -47.47 6.53
C GLU A 97 10.46 -47.14 7.92
N LYS A 98 9.83 -48.14 8.55
CA LYS A 98 9.09 -47.96 9.80
C LYS A 98 9.99 -47.82 11.01
N ASP A 99 11.17 -48.43 11.02
CA ASP A 99 12.17 -48.16 12.07
C ASP A 99 12.90 -46.84 11.74
N PRO A 100 12.70 -45.75 12.52
CA PRO A 100 13.35 -44.48 12.24
C PRO A 100 14.88 -44.56 12.28
N ARG A 101 15.48 -45.59 12.89
CA ARG A 101 16.94 -45.81 12.88
C ARG A 101 17.46 -46.37 11.56
N LYS A 102 16.59 -46.98 10.75
CA LYS A 102 16.89 -47.51 9.41
C LYS A 102 16.40 -46.58 8.29
N ARG A 103 15.46 -45.68 8.61
CA ARG A 103 15.00 -44.61 7.71
C ARG A 103 16.14 -43.65 7.36
N LEU A 104 16.03 -42.98 6.22
CA LEU A 104 16.91 -41.87 5.84
C LEU A 104 17.10 -40.89 7.02
N ARG A 105 18.37 -40.51 7.25
CA ARG A 105 18.76 -39.72 8.41
C ARG A 105 18.53 -38.23 8.19
N ASP A 106 18.69 -37.76 6.97
CA ASP A 106 18.48 -36.37 6.57
C ASP A 106 17.77 -36.29 5.23
N ILE A 107 16.90 -35.29 5.06
CA ILE A 107 16.19 -35.08 3.79
C ILE A 107 17.13 -34.55 2.70
N GLY A 108 18.27 -33.98 3.07
CA GLY A 108 19.33 -33.61 2.12
C GLY A 108 19.86 -34.80 1.30
N ASP A 109 19.89 -36.00 1.88
CA ASP A 109 20.31 -37.23 1.18
C ASP A 109 19.32 -37.60 0.07
N ALA A 110 18.02 -37.43 0.33
CA ALA A 110 16.97 -37.67 -0.66
C ALA A 110 17.09 -36.73 -1.87
N ARG A 111 17.47 -35.46 -1.66
CA ARG A 111 17.72 -34.51 -2.75
C ARG A 111 18.86 -34.98 -3.65
N ILE A 112 19.96 -35.44 -3.06
CA ILE A 112 21.13 -35.93 -3.81
C ILE A 112 20.73 -37.16 -4.66
N GLU A 113 20.02 -38.13 -4.08
CA GLU A 113 19.57 -39.33 -4.79
C GLU A 113 18.61 -39.00 -5.95
N ILE A 114 17.74 -37.99 -5.80
CA ILE A 114 16.85 -37.51 -6.88
C ILE A 114 17.66 -36.81 -7.97
N ASP A 115 18.58 -35.91 -7.61
CA ASP A 115 19.42 -35.16 -8.55
C ASP A 115 20.30 -36.12 -9.38
N GLU A 116 20.88 -37.16 -8.75
CA GLU A 116 21.64 -38.21 -9.43
C GLU A 116 20.75 -39.05 -10.36
N ALA A 117 19.54 -39.40 -9.92
CA ALA A 117 18.59 -40.15 -10.75
C ALA A 117 18.11 -39.34 -11.98
N LEU A 118 17.99 -38.02 -11.86
CA LEU A 118 17.66 -37.11 -12.95
C LEU A 118 18.85 -36.82 -13.88
N SER A 119 20.08 -36.92 -13.37
CA SER A 119 21.31 -36.65 -14.13
C SER A 119 21.72 -37.81 -15.05
N GLY A 120 21.22 -39.03 -14.80
CA GLY A 120 21.45 -40.23 -15.62
C GLY A 120 22.91 -40.71 -15.63
N PRO A 121 23.20 -41.95 -16.07
CA PRO A 121 24.58 -42.39 -16.26
C PRO A 121 25.19 -41.62 -17.43
N GLU A 122 26.30 -40.94 -17.17
CA GLU A 122 27.21 -40.44 -18.19
C GLU A 122 27.59 -41.62 -19.10
N ALA A 123 27.17 -41.56 -20.36
CA ALA A 123 27.34 -42.64 -21.31
C ALA A 123 28.83 -42.91 -21.54
N GLU A 124 29.38 -43.90 -20.84
CA GLU A 124 30.59 -44.58 -21.29
C GLU A 124 30.31 -45.16 -22.66
N ARG A 125 30.83 -44.48 -23.68
CA ARG A 125 30.88 -44.95 -25.06
C ARG A 125 31.79 -46.18 -25.15
N VAL A 126 31.25 -47.35 -24.82
CA VAL A 126 31.85 -48.62 -25.23
C VAL A 126 31.46 -48.86 -26.69
N VAL A 127 32.40 -48.58 -27.57
CA VAL A 127 32.35 -48.92 -28.99
C VAL A 127 32.33 -50.45 -29.12
N SER A 128 31.14 -51.03 -29.30
CA SER A 128 30.99 -52.45 -29.67
C SER A 128 30.83 -52.57 -31.19
N THR A 129 31.90 -53.00 -31.85
CA THR A 129 31.89 -53.42 -33.25
C THR A 129 31.29 -54.81 -33.40
N ARG A 130 30.06 -54.94 -33.91
CA ARG A 130 29.57 -56.23 -34.45
C ARG A 130 28.84 -56.06 -35.79
N LYS A 131 29.26 -56.93 -36.71
CA LYS A 131 28.85 -57.06 -38.12
C LYS A 131 27.36 -57.43 -38.29
N PRO A 132 26.75 -57.16 -39.45
CA PRO A 132 25.32 -57.39 -39.66
C PRO A 132 25.07 -58.87 -39.97
N THR A 133 24.00 -59.43 -39.39
CA THR A 133 23.32 -60.58 -39.97
C THR A 133 21.84 -60.25 -40.11
N ARG A 134 21.32 -60.47 -41.32
CA ARG A 134 19.91 -60.33 -41.68
C ARG A 134 19.08 -61.35 -40.92
N ALA A 135 18.03 -60.90 -40.24
CA ALA A 135 16.90 -61.74 -39.89
C ALA A 135 15.61 -60.91 -39.97
N TRP A 136 14.69 -61.38 -40.81
CA TRP A 136 13.33 -60.87 -40.96
C TRP A 136 12.47 -61.36 -39.79
N ILE A 137 11.72 -60.47 -39.12
CA ILE A 137 10.56 -60.81 -38.26
C ILE A 137 9.50 -59.69 -38.40
N PRO A 138 8.18 -60.01 -38.41
CA PRO A 138 7.17 -59.34 -39.21
C PRO A 138 6.38 -58.22 -38.50
N VAL A 139 5.56 -57.54 -39.31
CA VAL A 139 4.86 -56.24 -39.19
C VAL A 139 3.80 -56.12 -38.06
N GLY A 140 3.95 -56.79 -36.91
CA GLY A 140 2.94 -56.77 -35.84
C GLY A 140 2.97 -55.57 -34.88
N LEU A 141 4.11 -54.88 -34.73
CA LEU A 141 4.30 -53.88 -33.67
C LEU A 141 4.07 -52.42 -34.10
N THR A 142 4.01 -52.14 -35.40
CA THR A 142 3.86 -50.77 -35.92
C THR A 142 2.43 -50.25 -35.75
N GLY A 143 1.42 -51.13 -35.79
CA GLY A 143 0.01 -50.77 -35.64
C GLY A 143 -0.39 -50.33 -34.22
N LEU A 144 0.26 -50.88 -33.19
CA LEU A 144 -0.05 -50.57 -31.79
C LEU A 144 0.58 -49.24 -31.33
N ILE A 145 1.78 -48.92 -31.83
CA ILE A 145 2.44 -47.64 -31.57
C ILE A 145 1.74 -46.51 -32.33
N LEU A 146 1.28 -46.76 -33.57
CA LEU A 146 0.48 -45.80 -34.33
C LEU A 146 -0.93 -45.62 -33.74
N GLY A 147 -1.54 -46.67 -33.16
CA GLY A 147 -2.83 -46.58 -32.47
C GLY A 147 -2.77 -45.82 -31.13
N ALA A 148 -1.70 -46.01 -30.35
CA ALA A 148 -1.45 -45.26 -29.11
C ALA A 148 -1.09 -43.79 -29.37
N ALA A 149 -0.32 -43.52 -30.44
CA ALA A 149 -0.05 -42.16 -30.89
C ALA A 149 -1.31 -41.48 -31.45
N ALA A 150 -2.14 -42.19 -32.20
CA ALA A 150 -3.40 -41.66 -32.72
C ALA A 150 -4.39 -41.34 -31.60
N THR A 151 -4.46 -42.12 -30.53
CA THR A 151 -5.34 -41.85 -29.37
C THR A 151 -4.88 -40.66 -28.53
N LEU A 152 -3.56 -40.46 -28.36
CA LEU A 152 -3.01 -39.24 -27.72
C LEU A 152 -3.15 -37.98 -28.59
N ILE A 153 -3.22 -38.12 -29.92
CA ILE A 153 -3.45 -37.02 -30.86
C ILE A 153 -4.94 -36.70 -31.02
N LEU A 154 -5.83 -37.71 -30.87
CA LEU A 154 -7.28 -37.57 -31.02
C LEU A 154 -8.00 -37.24 -29.71
N TRP A 155 -7.36 -37.40 -28.55
CA TRP A 155 -7.88 -36.97 -27.24
C TRP A 155 -7.05 -35.79 -26.73
N PRO A 156 -7.43 -34.53 -27.04
CA PRO A 156 -6.75 -33.40 -26.42
C PRO A 156 -6.84 -33.56 -24.89
N PRO A 157 -5.79 -33.19 -24.13
CA PRO A 157 -5.92 -33.09 -22.68
C PRO A 157 -7.17 -32.25 -22.42
N GLY A 158 -8.11 -32.80 -21.65
CA GLY A 158 -9.34 -32.09 -21.29
C GLY A 158 -8.95 -30.68 -20.82
N PRO A 159 -9.73 -29.64 -21.17
CA PRO A 159 -9.37 -28.27 -20.85
C PRO A 159 -8.94 -28.22 -19.38
N ALA A 160 -7.69 -27.82 -19.15
CA ALA A 160 -7.14 -27.72 -17.81
C ALA A 160 -8.17 -26.97 -16.97
N ALA A 161 -8.64 -27.59 -15.88
CA ALA A 161 -9.70 -27.01 -15.07
C ALA A 161 -9.28 -25.58 -14.72
N SER A 162 -10.07 -24.61 -15.18
CA SER A 162 -9.78 -23.19 -14.94
C SER A 162 -9.67 -23.01 -13.43
N ARG A 163 -8.53 -22.51 -12.97
CA ARG A 163 -8.36 -22.22 -11.55
C ARG A 163 -9.44 -21.21 -11.13
N PRO A 164 -10.16 -21.45 -10.02
CA PRO A 164 -11.13 -20.48 -9.55
C PRO A 164 -10.45 -19.14 -9.27
N VAL A 165 -11.16 -18.06 -9.58
CA VAL A 165 -10.75 -16.69 -9.26
C VAL A 165 -11.35 -16.36 -7.91
N ASP A 166 -10.51 -16.32 -6.86
CA ASP A 166 -10.96 -16.00 -5.51
C ASP A 166 -10.78 -14.51 -5.24
N ARG A 167 -11.72 -13.93 -4.50
CA ARG A 167 -11.72 -12.50 -4.11
C ARG A 167 -11.95 -12.40 -2.62
N PHE A 168 -11.06 -11.70 -1.93
CA PHE A 168 -11.18 -11.46 -0.49
C PHE A 168 -10.56 -10.11 -0.12
N SER A 169 -10.82 -9.63 1.09
CA SER A 169 -10.19 -8.43 1.63
C SER A 169 -9.35 -8.74 2.86
N ILE A 170 -8.26 -8.00 3.01
CA ILE A 170 -7.35 -8.02 4.14
C ILE A 170 -7.59 -6.72 4.90
N PRO A 171 -8.31 -6.72 6.04
CA PRO A 171 -8.46 -5.53 6.86
C PRO A 171 -7.12 -5.16 7.50
N LEU A 172 -6.86 -3.87 7.65
CA LEU A 172 -5.73 -3.41 8.46
C LEU A 172 -6.06 -3.58 9.95
N PRO A 173 -5.09 -3.99 10.78
CA PRO A 173 -5.27 -4.08 12.24
C PRO A 173 -5.68 -2.74 12.85
N ALA A 174 -6.33 -2.80 14.02
CA ALA A 174 -6.75 -1.61 14.75
C ALA A 174 -5.56 -0.68 15.03
N GLY A 175 -5.74 0.62 14.77
CA GLY A 175 -4.69 1.64 14.93
C GLY A 175 -3.73 1.78 13.75
N LEU A 176 -3.84 0.94 12.71
CA LEU A 176 -3.18 1.13 11.43
C LEU A 176 -4.11 1.82 10.43
N THR A 177 -3.59 2.85 9.78
CA THR A 177 -4.25 3.52 8.65
C THR A 177 -3.27 3.57 7.48
N PHE A 178 -3.75 3.51 6.24
CA PHE A 178 -2.85 3.74 5.11
C PHE A 178 -2.14 5.09 5.21
N SER A 179 -0.94 5.16 4.63
CA SER A 179 -0.37 6.46 4.24
C SER A 179 -1.30 7.17 3.25
N ASP A 180 -1.17 8.49 3.14
CA ASP A 180 -1.87 9.28 2.13
C ASP A 180 -0.82 9.99 1.24
N PRO A 181 -0.73 9.66 -0.06
CA PRO A 181 -1.47 8.58 -0.72
C PRO A 181 -1.09 7.18 -0.21
N PRO A 182 -1.98 6.18 -0.35
CA PRO A 182 -1.62 4.78 -0.18
C PRO A 182 -0.53 4.38 -1.18
N SER A 183 0.30 3.41 -0.78
CA SER A 183 1.27 2.75 -1.65
C SER A 183 1.45 1.29 -1.22
N LEU A 184 1.35 0.34 -2.16
CA LEU A 184 1.54 -1.09 -1.94
C LEU A 184 2.31 -1.76 -3.08
N ALA A 185 2.85 -2.94 -2.80
CA ALA A 185 3.46 -3.83 -3.77
C ALA A 185 3.21 -5.28 -3.38
N ILE A 186 3.12 -6.17 -4.37
CA ILE A 186 3.04 -7.61 -4.16
C ILE A 186 4.27 -8.28 -4.79
N SER A 187 4.86 -9.25 -4.09
CA SER A 187 6.00 -9.99 -4.61
C SER A 187 5.63 -10.69 -5.91
N ARG A 188 6.61 -10.90 -6.79
CA ARG A 188 6.39 -11.54 -8.10
C ARG A 188 5.76 -12.93 -8.00
N ASP A 189 6.06 -13.67 -6.94
CA ASP A 189 5.47 -14.99 -6.64
C ASP A 189 4.06 -14.91 -6.01
N GLY A 190 3.55 -13.71 -5.75
CA GLY A 190 2.24 -13.41 -5.19
C GLY A 190 2.08 -13.71 -3.71
N ARG A 191 3.15 -14.03 -2.96
CA ARG A 191 3.04 -14.50 -1.57
C ARG A 191 3.22 -13.41 -0.53
N THR A 192 3.86 -12.31 -0.85
CA THR A 192 4.24 -11.27 0.10
C THR A 192 3.67 -9.93 -0.33
N LEU A 193 2.88 -9.32 0.54
CA LEU A 193 2.33 -7.99 0.37
C LEU A 193 3.10 -7.00 1.23
N VAL A 194 3.50 -5.87 0.65
CA VAL A 194 4.09 -4.74 1.38
C VAL A 194 3.24 -3.50 1.15
N PHE A 195 2.96 -2.73 2.19
CA PHE A 195 2.20 -1.49 2.08
C PHE A 195 2.70 -0.43 3.06
N ALA A 196 2.52 0.83 2.71
CA ALA A 196 2.82 1.96 3.58
C ALA A 196 1.61 2.27 4.48
N ALA A 197 1.84 2.31 5.79
CA ALA A 197 0.82 2.64 6.77
C ALA A 197 1.40 3.51 7.88
N ARG A 198 0.49 4.18 8.59
CA ARG A 198 0.78 4.92 9.80
C ARG A 198 0.24 4.17 11.00
N SER A 199 1.06 4.09 12.05
CA SER A 199 0.63 3.74 13.39
C SER A 199 1.00 4.90 14.29
N ALA A 200 0.07 5.39 15.11
CA ALA A 200 0.38 6.45 16.07
C ALA A 200 1.04 7.70 15.40
N GLY A 201 0.63 8.03 14.17
CA GLY A 201 1.17 9.14 13.37
C GLY A 201 2.48 8.84 12.64
N GLU A 202 3.23 7.82 13.06
CA GLU A 202 4.49 7.39 12.46
C GLU A 202 4.26 6.55 11.21
N GLN A 203 4.84 6.97 10.08
CA GLN A 203 4.77 6.24 8.82
C GLN A 203 5.90 5.21 8.72
N ARG A 204 5.56 3.98 8.33
CA ARG A 204 6.50 2.89 8.03
C ARG A 204 5.94 1.97 6.94
N LEU A 205 6.78 1.10 6.40
CA LEU A 205 6.35 -0.02 5.58
C LEU A 205 6.00 -1.22 6.46
N TYR A 206 4.92 -1.91 6.09
CA TYR A 206 4.45 -3.13 6.73
C TYR A 206 4.49 -4.25 5.70
N VAL A 207 4.93 -5.42 6.14
CA VAL A 207 4.98 -6.63 5.32
C VAL A 207 4.02 -7.66 5.91
N ARG A 208 3.28 -8.35 5.03
CA ARG A 208 2.38 -9.44 5.39
C ARG A 208 2.53 -10.54 4.36
N ARG A 209 2.91 -11.75 4.79
CA ARG A 209 2.79 -12.90 3.91
C ARG A 209 1.32 -13.33 3.82
N LEU A 210 0.89 -13.85 2.67
CA LEU A 210 -0.50 -14.28 2.49
C LEU A 210 -0.88 -15.48 3.35
N ASP A 211 0.10 -16.24 3.85
CA ASP A 211 -0.08 -17.32 4.83
C ASP A 211 0.03 -16.86 6.30
N GLU A 212 0.22 -15.57 6.54
CA GLU A 212 0.20 -14.94 7.86
C GLU A 212 -1.08 -14.11 8.03
N MET A 213 -1.64 -14.08 9.25
CA MET A 213 -2.85 -13.31 9.52
C MET A 213 -2.56 -11.81 9.65
N GLU A 214 -1.48 -11.47 10.32
CA GLU A 214 -1.17 -10.10 10.75
C GLU A 214 0.03 -9.51 9.99
N PRO A 215 -0.03 -8.23 9.58
CA PRO A 215 1.14 -7.53 9.06
C PRO A 215 2.15 -7.22 10.17
N ARG A 216 3.44 -7.27 9.85
CA ARG A 216 4.54 -6.85 10.73
C ARG A 216 5.23 -5.59 10.21
N PRO A 217 5.64 -4.64 11.07
CA PRO A 217 6.38 -3.47 10.65
C PRO A 217 7.79 -3.85 10.17
N LEU A 218 8.23 -3.26 9.06
CA LEU A 218 9.63 -3.31 8.60
C LEU A 218 10.43 -2.21 9.32
N LYS A 219 11.19 -2.60 10.34
CA LYS A 219 12.05 -1.67 11.09
C LYS A 219 13.08 -1.00 10.17
N GLY A 220 13.37 0.28 10.38
CA GLY A 220 14.30 1.04 9.53
C GLY A 220 13.67 1.65 8.27
N THR A 221 12.35 1.54 8.12
CA THR A 221 11.57 2.12 7.01
C THR A 221 10.73 3.32 7.45
N GLU A 222 11.13 4.01 8.53
CA GLU A 222 10.51 5.27 8.96
C GLU A 222 10.42 6.23 7.78
N ASN A 223 9.23 6.82 7.60
CA ASN A 223 8.87 7.71 6.49
C ASN A 223 8.93 7.08 5.08
N GLY A 224 9.05 5.76 4.98
CA GLY A 224 9.03 5.01 3.73
C GLY A 224 7.65 4.98 3.06
N ARG A 225 7.63 4.97 1.73
CA ARG A 225 6.47 4.89 0.84
C ARG A 225 6.88 4.31 -0.53
N ASP A 226 5.89 4.04 -1.38
CA ASP A 226 6.07 3.55 -2.75
C ASP A 226 7.02 2.32 -2.81
N PRO A 227 6.67 1.22 -2.12
CA PRO A 227 7.47 0.00 -2.11
C PRO A 227 7.51 -0.66 -3.50
N PHE A 228 8.59 -1.37 -3.82
CA PHE A 228 8.73 -2.19 -5.02
C PHE A 228 9.75 -3.32 -4.77
N PHE A 229 9.52 -4.52 -5.31
CA PHE A 229 10.36 -5.68 -5.06
C PHE A 229 11.54 -5.77 -6.04
N SER A 230 12.67 -6.33 -5.59
CA SER A 230 13.69 -6.84 -6.49
C SER A 230 13.17 -8.02 -7.31
N PRO A 231 13.80 -8.33 -8.47
CA PRO A 231 13.41 -9.45 -9.30
C PRO A 231 13.36 -10.83 -8.61
N ASP A 232 14.29 -11.07 -7.68
CA ASP A 232 14.39 -12.28 -6.86
C ASP A 232 13.46 -12.26 -5.64
N GLY A 233 12.88 -11.12 -5.30
CA GLY A 233 12.06 -10.93 -4.10
C GLY A 233 12.83 -10.93 -2.78
N GLU A 234 14.17 -10.90 -2.78
CA GLU A 234 14.97 -10.86 -1.55
C GLU A 234 15.07 -9.45 -0.95
N TRP A 235 14.96 -8.43 -1.81
CA TRP A 235 15.07 -7.03 -1.46
C TRP A 235 13.79 -6.27 -1.75
N LEU A 236 13.56 -5.24 -0.94
CA LEU A 236 12.51 -4.28 -1.12
C LEU A 236 13.12 -2.91 -1.33
N GLY A 237 12.89 -2.30 -2.49
CA GLY A 237 13.14 -0.89 -2.73
C GLY A 237 11.96 -0.03 -2.25
N TYR A 238 12.24 1.20 -1.83
CA TYR A 238 11.22 2.16 -1.42
C TYR A 238 11.73 3.59 -1.45
N SER A 239 10.81 4.55 -1.54
CA SER A 239 11.11 5.98 -1.43
C SER A 239 10.90 6.46 0.00
N SER A 240 11.77 7.34 0.50
CA SER A 240 11.64 7.97 1.82
C SER A 240 11.61 9.48 1.67
N VAL A 241 10.73 10.16 2.40
CA VAL A 241 10.58 11.62 2.31
C VAL A 241 11.81 12.40 2.80
N ASP A 242 12.64 11.75 3.62
CA ASP A 242 13.80 12.31 4.31
C ASP A 242 15.14 11.67 3.89
N ARG A 243 15.12 10.48 3.28
CA ARG A 243 16.33 9.73 2.86
C ARG A 243 16.46 9.53 1.35
N GLY A 244 15.45 9.89 0.56
CA GLY A 244 15.43 9.58 -0.87
C GLY A 244 15.15 8.10 -1.14
N LEU A 245 15.78 7.52 -2.16
CA LEU A 245 15.55 6.13 -2.56
C LEU A 245 16.41 5.16 -1.73
N CYS A 246 15.79 4.13 -1.15
CA CYS A 246 16.41 3.16 -0.25
C CYS A 246 16.07 1.71 -0.65
N LYS A 247 16.86 0.73 -0.19
CA LYS A 247 16.54 -0.70 -0.23
C LYS A 247 16.70 -1.34 1.15
N ILE A 248 15.97 -2.41 1.42
CA ILE A 248 16.06 -3.20 2.66
C ILE A 248 15.89 -4.70 2.35
N PRO A 249 16.63 -5.61 3.01
CA PRO A 249 16.39 -7.06 2.86
C PRO A 249 15.06 -7.45 3.53
N LEU A 250 14.25 -8.26 2.86
CA LEU A 250 12.97 -8.73 3.44
C LEU A 250 13.14 -9.71 4.60
N ALA A 251 14.26 -10.44 4.60
CA ALA A 251 14.67 -11.31 5.71
C ALA A 251 15.01 -10.51 7.00
N GLY A 252 15.10 -9.18 6.90
CA GLY A 252 15.52 -8.29 7.97
C GLY A 252 16.98 -7.84 7.82
N GLY A 253 17.28 -6.66 8.35
CA GLY A 253 18.59 -6.02 8.22
C GLY A 253 18.47 -4.49 8.21
N PRO A 254 19.60 -3.77 8.08
CA PRO A 254 19.58 -2.33 7.96
C PRO A 254 19.00 -1.90 6.61
N SER A 255 18.30 -0.76 6.60
CA SER A 255 17.98 -0.07 5.36
C SER A 255 19.24 0.57 4.78
N LEU A 256 19.45 0.41 3.48
CA LEU A 256 20.59 0.92 2.73
C LEU A 256 20.13 2.05 1.78
N PRO A 257 20.81 3.20 1.76
CA PRO A 257 20.51 4.24 0.78
C PRO A 257 20.96 3.82 -0.62
N ILE A 258 20.11 4.03 -1.62
CA ILE A 258 20.45 3.92 -3.05
C ILE A 258 20.78 5.31 -3.60
N SER A 259 19.94 6.30 -3.27
CA SER A 259 20.15 7.69 -3.66
C SER A 259 19.62 8.62 -2.58
N ALA A 260 20.48 9.50 -2.06
CA ALA A 260 20.10 10.51 -1.06
C ALA A 260 19.32 11.70 -1.67
N LEU A 261 18.99 11.64 -2.96
CA LEU A 261 18.24 12.68 -3.63
C LEU A 261 16.77 12.64 -3.18
N ILE A 262 16.35 13.69 -2.48
CA ILE A 262 14.96 13.88 -2.05
C ILE A 262 14.24 14.74 -3.08
N THR A 263 13.18 14.21 -3.68
CA THR A 263 12.38 14.95 -4.67
C THR A 263 10.90 14.98 -4.30
N TRP A 264 10.26 16.08 -4.69
CA TRP A 264 8.86 16.34 -4.42
C TRP A 264 7.99 15.68 -5.48
N GLY A 265 6.99 14.91 -5.06
CA GLY A 265 6.07 14.24 -5.98
C GLY A 265 6.68 13.06 -6.75
N GLN A 266 7.87 12.56 -6.36
CA GLN A 266 8.34 11.25 -6.81
C GLN A 266 7.31 10.19 -6.43
N ARG A 267 6.91 9.39 -7.42
CA ARG A 267 5.91 8.32 -7.31
C ARG A 267 6.31 7.18 -8.24
N GLY A 268 6.24 5.96 -7.72
CA GLY A 268 6.56 4.72 -8.45
C GLY A 268 8.05 4.53 -8.78
N ALA A 269 8.46 3.27 -8.73
CA ALA A 269 9.74 2.79 -9.20
C ALA A 269 9.59 1.31 -9.58
N ASP A 270 10.45 0.83 -10.45
CA ASP A 270 10.51 -0.57 -10.85
C ASP A 270 11.97 -1.04 -10.93
N TRP A 271 12.20 -2.31 -10.61
CA TRP A 271 13.53 -2.92 -10.48
C TRP A 271 13.68 -4.03 -11.51
N ASP A 272 14.55 -3.81 -12.50
CA ASP A 272 14.76 -4.74 -13.61
C ASP A 272 15.78 -5.85 -13.29
N GLU A 273 15.80 -6.88 -14.15
CA GLU A 273 16.71 -8.04 -14.04
C GLU A 273 18.21 -7.69 -14.07
N ASN A 274 18.57 -6.48 -14.51
CA ASN A 274 19.96 -6.02 -14.60
C ASN A 274 20.38 -5.20 -13.38
N ASN A 275 19.65 -5.33 -12.27
CA ASN A 275 19.87 -4.57 -11.04
C ASN A 275 19.76 -3.05 -11.21
N ARG A 276 19.03 -2.59 -12.22
CA ARG A 276 18.75 -1.18 -12.42
C ARG A 276 17.34 -0.86 -11.94
N ILE A 277 17.24 0.23 -11.20
CA ILE A 277 15.98 0.76 -10.69
C ILE A 277 15.62 1.97 -11.53
N VAL A 278 14.44 1.96 -12.15
CA VAL A 278 13.87 3.08 -12.89
C VAL A 278 12.80 3.72 -12.03
N PHE A 279 12.85 5.03 -11.83
CA PHE A 279 11.96 5.75 -10.91
C PHE A 279 11.52 7.11 -11.47
N GLY A 280 10.35 7.60 -11.02
CA GLY A 280 9.88 8.95 -11.33
C GLY A 280 10.65 10.01 -10.54
N GLY A 281 11.24 11.01 -11.20
CA GLY A 281 12.15 11.95 -10.55
C GLY A 281 11.48 13.06 -9.74
N GLY A 282 10.18 13.35 -9.92
CA GLY A 282 9.51 14.45 -9.23
C GLY A 282 10.14 15.83 -9.52
N LEU A 283 9.87 16.84 -8.70
CA LEU A 283 10.55 18.14 -8.77
C LEU A 283 11.74 18.17 -7.79
N PRO A 284 12.92 18.68 -8.21
CA PRO A 284 13.19 19.45 -9.43
C PRO A 284 13.67 18.61 -10.64
N MET A 285 13.46 17.30 -10.65
CA MET A 285 13.95 16.38 -11.69
C MET A 285 12.81 15.78 -12.53
N PRO A 286 12.01 16.61 -13.23
CA PRO A 286 10.83 16.14 -13.94
C PRO A 286 11.28 15.16 -15.03
N GLY A 287 10.81 13.92 -14.96
CA GLY A 287 11.21 12.85 -15.87
C GLY A 287 11.38 11.49 -15.18
N LEU A 288 11.78 10.49 -15.94
CA LEU A 288 12.23 9.21 -15.41
C LEU A 288 13.74 9.18 -15.30
N TRP A 289 14.22 8.55 -14.24
CA TRP A 289 15.62 8.42 -13.92
C TRP A 289 15.92 6.97 -13.59
N SER A 290 17.19 6.59 -13.69
CA SER A 290 17.64 5.27 -13.33
C SER A 290 18.91 5.32 -12.48
N VAL A 291 19.06 4.34 -11.62
CA VAL A 291 20.24 4.13 -10.77
C VAL A 291 20.44 2.63 -10.59
N LEU A 292 21.67 2.19 -10.36
CA LEU A 292 21.92 0.80 -9.98
C LEU A 292 21.45 0.56 -8.54
N SER A 293 21.06 -0.68 -8.22
CA SER A 293 20.61 -1.06 -6.89
C SER A 293 21.69 -0.91 -5.81
N GLU A 294 22.97 -0.90 -6.18
CA GLU A 294 24.10 -0.59 -5.29
C GLU A 294 24.32 0.91 -5.06
N GLY A 295 23.48 1.74 -5.70
CA GLY A 295 23.55 3.20 -5.62
C GLY A 295 24.36 3.82 -6.76
N GLY A 296 24.60 5.12 -6.62
CA GLY A 296 25.31 5.93 -7.60
C GLY A 296 24.53 7.18 -8.00
N THR A 297 25.06 7.96 -8.95
CA THR A 297 24.40 9.16 -9.45
C THR A 297 23.26 8.79 -10.41
N PRO A 298 22.00 9.19 -10.13
CA PRO A 298 20.89 8.94 -11.02
C PRO A 298 21.12 9.48 -12.44
N GLN A 299 20.84 8.65 -13.45
CA GLN A 299 20.96 9.00 -14.86
C GLN A 299 19.59 9.20 -15.49
N PRO A 300 19.41 10.22 -16.36
CA PRO A 300 18.12 10.47 -17.00
C PRO A 300 17.78 9.34 -17.97
N VAL A 301 16.56 8.81 -17.88
CA VAL A 301 16.00 7.85 -18.84
C VAL A 301 15.19 8.58 -19.90
N VAL A 302 14.30 9.47 -19.48
CA VAL A 302 13.52 10.34 -20.36
C VAL A 302 13.08 11.58 -19.60
N ARG A 303 13.12 12.74 -20.27
CA ARG A 303 12.73 14.03 -19.69
C ARG A 303 11.53 14.62 -20.44
N PRO A 304 10.64 15.37 -19.76
CA PRO A 304 9.65 16.19 -20.41
C PRO A 304 10.28 17.28 -21.27
N ASN A 305 9.51 17.80 -22.22
CA ASN A 305 9.97 18.92 -23.04
C ASN A 305 10.07 20.17 -22.16
N GLN A 306 11.20 20.89 -22.23
CA GLN A 306 11.54 21.94 -21.25
C GLN A 306 10.71 23.24 -21.39
N GLU A 307 9.86 23.36 -22.40
CA GLU A 307 9.07 24.57 -22.64
C GLU A 307 7.93 24.76 -21.61
N ASP A 308 7.43 23.67 -21.02
CA ASP A 308 6.31 23.72 -20.05
C ASP A 308 6.74 23.21 -18.67
N ALA A 309 6.89 24.12 -17.70
CA ALA A 309 7.27 23.81 -16.31
C ALA A 309 6.24 22.95 -15.52
N LYS A 310 5.21 22.43 -16.18
CA LYS A 310 4.12 21.64 -15.60
C LYS A 310 4.10 20.18 -16.05
N ASP A 311 5.05 19.73 -16.88
CA ASP A 311 5.11 18.34 -17.31
C ASP A 311 6.01 17.51 -16.38
N TRP A 312 5.56 16.34 -15.95
CA TRP A 312 6.37 15.37 -15.18
C TRP A 312 5.95 13.93 -15.43
N TYR A 313 6.88 12.99 -15.19
CA TYR A 313 6.70 11.56 -15.45
C TYR A 313 6.81 10.73 -14.16
N THR A 314 6.00 9.67 -14.05
CA THR A 314 5.88 8.83 -12.86
C THR A 314 5.36 7.41 -13.20
N PHE A 315 5.31 6.52 -12.21
CA PHE A 315 4.83 5.13 -12.32
C PHE A 315 5.51 4.37 -13.46
N PRO A 316 6.85 4.27 -13.46
CA PRO A 316 7.54 3.45 -14.43
C PRO A 316 7.20 1.96 -14.23
N ASP A 317 7.16 1.23 -15.34
CA ASP A 317 7.02 -0.23 -15.39
C ASP A 317 7.90 -0.73 -16.55
N VAL A 318 9.01 -1.39 -16.22
CA VAL A 318 10.03 -1.81 -17.18
C VAL A 318 9.53 -3.06 -17.91
N LEU A 319 9.52 -2.99 -19.24
CA LEU A 319 9.08 -4.10 -20.07
C LEU A 319 10.10 -5.25 -20.04
N PRO A 320 9.64 -6.52 -20.15
CA PRO A 320 10.52 -7.68 -20.24
C PRO A 320 11.60 -7.55 -21.32
N ASP A 321 12.70 -8.27 -21.11
CA ASP A 321 13.91 -8.25 -21.96
C ASP A 321 14.52 -6.84 -22.13
N ASN A 322 14.23 -5.92 -21.20
CA ASN A 322 14.75 -4.56 -21.23
C ASN A 322 14.45 -3.84 -22.56
N ARG A 323 13.24 -4.04 -23.11
CA ARG A 323 12.83 -3.45 -24.41
C ARG A 323 12.48 -1.96 -24.29
N GLY A 324 12.02 -1.55 -23.12
CA GLY A 324 11.50 -0.22 -22.89
C GLY A 324 10.91 -0.07 -21.50
N VAL A 325 10.29 1.08 -21.25
CA VAL A 325 9.60 1.41 -20.00
C VAL A 325 8.28 2.09 -20.30
N LEU A 326 7.21 1.58 -19.69
CA LEU A 326 5.92 2.27 -19.60
C LEU A 326 5.99 3.31 -18.49
N PHE A 327 5.28 4.41 -18.66
CA PHE A 327 5.18 5.44 -17.63
C PHE A 327 3.94 6.29 -17.81
N THR A 328 3.53 6.93 -16.73
CA THR A 328 2.49 7.95 -16.75
C THR A 328 3.12 9.32 -16.99
N GLY A 329 2.66 10.02 -18.02
CA GLY A 329 3.00 11.42 -18.27
C GLY A 329 1.85 12.33 -17.88
N PHE A 330 2.16 13.38 -17.12
CA PHE A 330 1.24 14.47 -16.82
C PHE A 330 1.61 15.67 -17.68
N ARG A 331 0.63 16.17 -18.46
CA ARG A 331 0.77 17.36 -19.30
C ARG A 331 -0.47 18.22 -19.16
N ASN A 332 -0.30 19.48 -18.75
CA ASN A 332 -1.40 20.42 -18.54
C ASN A 332 -2.56 19.84 -17.71
N GLY A 333 -2.23 19.11 -16.64
CA GLY A 333 -3.21 18.46 -15.74
C GLY A 333 -3.87 17.20 -16.30
N LYS A 334 -3.62 16.84 -17.57
CA LYS A 334 -4.09 15.61 -18.20
C LYS A 334 -3.02 14.53 -18.12
N SER A 335 -3.45 13.29 -17.94
CA SER A 335 -2.55 12.15 -17.81
C SER A 335 -2.70 11.17 -18.96
N SER A 336 -1.59 10.63 -19.43
CA SER A 336 -1.56 9.56 -20.42
C SER A 336 -0.50 8.52 -20.06
N ILE A 337 -0.66 7.30 -20.57
CA ILE A 337 0.36 6.26 -20.48
C ILE A 337 1.15 6.28 -21.76
N SER A 338 2.46 6.39 -21.62
CA SER A 338 3.41 6.35 -22.71
C SER A 338 4.41 5.21 -22.51
N VAL A 339 5.02 4.78 -23.61
CA VAL A 339 6.10 3.80 -23.61
C VAL A 339 7.32 4.43 -24.28
N LEU A 340 8.48 4.32 -23.62
CA LEU A 340 9.78 4.63 -24.20
C LEU A 340 10.41 3.32 -24.68
N SER A 341 10.81 3.26 -25.95
CA SER A 341 11.64 2.18 -26.48
C SER A 341 13.11 2.44 -26.19
N PHE A 342 13.79 1.54 -25.48
CA PHE A 342 15.23 1.71 -25.21
C PHE A 342 16.09 1.57 -26.46
N GLY A 343 15.71 0.70 -27.40
CA GLY A 343 16.45 0.50 -28.65
C GLY A 343 16.37 1.68 -29.62
N THR A 344 15.28 2.45 -29.61
CA THR A 344 15.09 3.57 -30.56
C THR A 344 15.11 4.96 -29.91
N GLY A 345 15.00 5.03 -28.57
CA GLY A 345 14.85 6.28 -27.83
C GLY A 345 13.52 7.01 -28.06
N LYS A 346 12.56 6.39 -28.76
CA LYS A 346 11.28 7.01 -29.10
C LYS A 346 10.24 6.80 -28.00
N VAL A 347 9.52 7.87 -27.67
CA VAL A 347 8.36 7.86 -26.78
C VAL A 347 7.09 7.79 -27.62
N ARG A 348 6.14 6.96 -27.20
CA ARG A 348 4.82 6.83 -27.82
C ARG A 348 3.74 6.79 -26.75
N THR A 349 2.70 7.62 -26.88
CA THR A 349 1.48 7.49 -26.08
C THR A 349 0.69 6.25 -26.53
N VAL A 350 0.37 5.36 -25.59
CA VAL A 350 -0.37 4.11 -25.86
C VAL A 350 -1.79 4.14 -25.29
N VAL A 351 -2.05 4.91 -24.24
CA VAL A 351 -3.38 5.09 -23.66
C VAL A 351 -3.57 6.53 -23.20
N SER A 352 -4.74 7.12 -23.50
CA SER A 352 -5.13 8.44 -23.01
C SER A 352 -6.67 8.55 -22.95
N PRO A 353 -7.28 8.92 -21.79
CA PRO A 353 -6.63 9.13 -20.50
C PRO A 353 -6.23 7.81 -19.83
N GLY A 354 -5.13 7.80 -19.09
CA GLY A 354 -4.74 6.64 -18.28
C GLY A 354 -3.49 6.89 -17.43
N ARG A 355 -3.30 6.09 -16.38
CA ARG A 355 -2.23 6.22 -15.37
C ARG A 355 -1.85 4.89 -14.74
N ASN A 356 -0.69 4.87 -14.07
CA ASN A 356 -0.14 3.77 -13.28
C ASN A 356 -0.31 2.41 -13.99
N ALA A 357 0.24 2.30 -15.21
CA ALA A 357 0.12 1.09 -16.01
C ALA A 357 1.03 -0.03 -15.48
N ARG A 358 0.57 -1.27 -15.61
CA ARG A 358 1.35 -2.50 -15.39
C ARG A 358 1.25 -3.40 -16.60
N TYR A 359 2.38 -3.78 -17.16
CA TYR A 359 2.45 -4.83 -18.17
C TYR A 359 2.32 -6.20 -17.51
N LEU A 360 1.42 -7.01 -18.05
CA LEU A 360 1.14 -8.34 -17.52
C LEU A 360 1.71 -9.41 -18.47
N PRO A 361 2.26 -10.54 -17.96
CA PRO A 361 2.75 -11.66 -18.78
C PRO A 361 1.71 -12.23 -19.76
N THR A 362 0.43 -12.01 -19.48
CA THR A 362 -0.69 -12.35 -20.37
C THR A 362 -0.81 -11.42 -21.58
N ARG A 363 0.16 -10.53 -21.85
CA ARG A 363 0.16 -9.53 -22.93
C ARG A 363 -0.94 -8.47 -22.81
N HIS A 364 -1.17 -8.02 -21.58
CA HIS A 364 -2.12 -6.95 -21.27
C HIS A 364 -1.42 -5.77 -20.64
N LEU A 365 -2.04 -4.59 -20.75
CA LEU A 365 -1.83 -3.49 -19.81
C LEU A 365 -3.04 -3.42 -18.89
N ALA A 366 -2.79 -3.51 -17.59
CA ALA A 366 -3.71 -3.00 -16.57
C ALA A 366 -3.37 -1.54 -16.28
N TYR A 367 -4.38 -0.70 -16.07
CA TYR A 367 -4.17 0.73 -15.79
C TYR A 367 -5.38 1.40 -15.14
N GLU A 368 -5.14 2.50 -14.43
CA GLU A 368 -6.19 3.38 -13.92
C GLU A 368 -6.65 4.34 -15.02
N SER A 369 -7.96 4.46 -15.19
CA SER A 369 -8.55 5.51 -16.01
C SER A 369 -9.97 5.77 -15.53
N GLU A 370 -10.25 7.03 -15.19
CA GLU A 370 -11.58 7.50 -14.81
C GLU A 370 -12.14 6.74 -13.58
N GLY A 371 -11.28 6.47 -12.59
CA GLY A 371 -11.69 5.80 -11.35
C GLY A 371 -11.95 4.30 -11.49
N GLN A 372 -11.54 3.70 -12.62
CA GLN A 372 -11.68 2.28 -12.92
C GLN A 372 -10.32 1.63 -13.21
N LEU A 373 -10.17 0.36 -12.83
CA LEU A 373 -9.07 -0.48 -13.28
C LEU A 373 -9.48 -1.08 -14.62
N ARG A 374 -8.84 -0.59 -15.68
CA ARG A 374 -9.09 -1.00 -17.05
C ARG A 374 -7.97 -1.90 -17.55
N VAL A 375 -8.33 -2.80 -18.46
CA VAL A 375 -7.41 -3.72 -19.10
C VAL A 375 -7.58 -3.67 -20.61
N VAL A 376 -6.46 -3.65 -21.33
CA VAL A 376 -6.40 -3.71 -22.79
C VAL A 376 -5.23 -4.61 -23.22
N SER A 377 -5.35 -5.27 -24.37
CA SER A 377 -4.24 -6.05 -24.92
C SER A 377 -3.11 -5.13 -25.39
N PHE A 378 -1.88 -5.61 -25.26
CA PHE A 378 -0.68 -4.86 -25.63
C PHE A 378 0.36 -5.76 -26.26
N ASP A 379 0.85 -5.31 -27.42
CA ASP A 379 1.94 -5.95 -28.11
C ASP A 379 3.27 -5.31 -27.68
N PRO A 380 4.11 -6.00 -26.88
CA PRO A 380 5.40 -5.47 -26.45
C PRO A 380 6.42 -5.34 -27.59
N GLN A 381 6.21 -5.98 -28.75
CA GLN A 381 7.11 -5.85 -29.90
C GLN A 381 6.83 -4.56 -30.66
N GLN A 382 5.56 -4.29 -30.95
CA GLN A 382 5.13 -3.09 -31.67
C GLN A 382 4.91 -1.88 -30.75
N MET A 383 4.85 -2.11 -29.44
CA MET A 383 4.55 -1.12 -28.42
C MET A 383 3.22 -0.40 -28.68
N VAL A 384 2.19 -1.20 -28.97
CA VAL A 384 0.82 -0.73 -29.25
C VAL A 384 -0.19 -1.49 -28.44
N THR A 385 -1.26 -0.79 -28.07
CA THR A 385 -2.48 -1.42 -27.57
C THR A 385 -3.35 -1.85 -28.75
N ALA A 386 -4.08 -2.95 -28.57
CA ALA A 386 -5.03 -3.47 -29.55
C ALA A 386 -6.29 -4.01 -28.86
N GLY A 387 -7.39 -4.08 -29.60
CA GLY A 387 -8.64 -4.66 -29.12
C GLY A 387 -9.49 -3.72 -28.26
N VAL A 388 -10.44 -4.30 -27.54
CA VAL A 388 -11.43 -3.59 -26.74
C VAL A 388 -10.91 -3.45 -25.31
N THR A 389 -10.85 -2.21 -24.82
CA THR A 389 -10.62 -1.92 -23.40
C THR A 389 -11.82 -2.36 -22.58
N ARG A 390 -11.58 -3.04 -21.45
CA ARG A 390 -12.62 -3.37 -20.46
C ARG A 390 -12.29 -2.82 -19.08
N ALA A 391 -13.30 -2.28 -18.40
CA ALA A 391 -13.24 -2.02 -16.97
C ALA A 391 -13.50 -3.33 -16.21
N LEU A 392 -12.61 -3.70 -15.28
CA LEU A 392 -12.71 -4.94 -14.51
C LEU A 392 -12.92 -4.70 -13.01
N ILE A 393 -12.52 -3.52 -12.52
CA ILE A 393 -12.79 -3.08 -11.15
C ILE A 393 -13.27 -1.64 -11.20
N GLU A 394 -14.41 -1.40 -10.56
CA GLU A 394 -15.02 -0.09 -10.36
C GLU A 394 -14.60 0.47 -8.98
N ASP A 395 -14.78 1.77 -8.75
CA ASP A 395 -14.52 2.43 -7.46
C ASP A 395 -13.10 2.30 -6.92
N VAL A 396 -12.13 2.62 -7.76
CA VAL A 396 -10.69 2.50 -7.43
C VAL A 396 -9.96 3.84 -7.46
N GLU A 397 -10.68 4.95 -7.58
CA GLU A 397 -10.13 6.29 -7.50
C GLU A 397 -9.35 6.55 -6.19
N GLY A 398 -8.03 6.66 -6.31
CA GLY A 398 -7.12 6.93 -5.19
C GLY A 398 -6.62 8.38 -5.15
N PRO A 399 -6.05 8.83 -4.02
CA PRO A 399 -5.46 10.15 -3.88
C PRO A 399 -4.31 10.36 -4.87
N TRP A 400 -4.15 11.58 -5.39
CA TRP A 400 -3.09 11.94 -6.33
C TRP A 400 -3.07 11.08 -7.61
N PHE A 401 -4.25 10.91 -8.21
CA PHE A 401 -4.36 10.45 -9.59
C PHE A 401 -3.99 8.97 -9.82
N SER A 402 -4.13 8.03 -8.88
CA SER A 402 -4.13 6.61 -9.26
C SER A 402 -4.71 5.70 -8.18
N ILE A 403 -5.29 4.57 -8.59
CA ILE A 403 -5.41 3.39 -7.75
C ILE A 403 -4.00 3.01 -7.32
N ASP A 404 -3.87 2.65 -6.05
CA ASP A 404 -2.69 1.96 -5.58
C ASP A 404 -2.96 0.45 -5.68
N TYR A 405 -2.31 -0.18 -6.66
CA TYR A 405 -2.47 -1.59 -6.97
C TYR A 405 -1.16 -2.14 -7.54
N ASP A 406 -1.02 -3.46 -7.42
CA ASP A 406 0.07 -4.19 -8.02
C ASP A 406 -0.36 -5.62 -8.40
N VAL A 407 0.34 -6.21 -9.37
CA VAL A 407 -0.02 -7.51 -9.92
C VAL A 407 1.22 -8.41 -9.99
N SER A 408 1.15 -9.53 -9.28
CA SER A 408 2.20 -10.55 -9.30
C SER A 408 2.23 -11.34 -10.62
N LEU A 409 3.36 -11.99 -10.91
CA LEU A 409 3.53 -12.81 -12.12
C LEU A 409 2.65 -14.08 -12.12
N ASN A 410 2.17 -14.50 -10.95
CA ASN A 410 1.24 -15.62 -10.83
C ASN A 410 -0.24 -15.22 -11.08
N GLY A 411 -0.52 -13.93 -11.29
CA GLY A 411 -1.86 -13.41 -11.50
C GLY A 411 -2.61 -13.04 -10.23
N THR A 412 -1.94 -12.85 -9.10
CA THR A 412 -2.56 -12.25 -7.91
C THR A 412 -2.51 -10.72 -8.02
N LEU A 413 -3.68 -10.09 -7.99
CA LEU A 413 -3.87 -8.63 -7.96
C LEU A 413 -4.15 -8.20 -6.52
N ALA A 414 -3.43 -7.19 -6.03
CA ALA A 414 -3.72 -6.51 -4.76
C ALA A 414 -4.01 -5.03 -5.03
N TYR A 415 -5.04 -4.46 -4.39
CA TYR A 415 -5.39 -3.05 -4.57
C TYR A 415 -6.06 -2.44 -3.34
N VAL A 416 -5.90 -1.13 -3.16
CA VAL A 416 -6.65 -0.35 -2.17
C VAL A 416 -7.93 0.20 -2.82
N PRO A 417 -9.14 -0.10 -2.30
CA PRO A 417 -10.38 0.42 -2.85
C PRO A 417 -10.56 1.92 -2.54
N ALA A 418 -11.26 2.66 -3.39
CA ALA A 418 -11.51 4.10 -3.18
C ALA A 418 -12.26 4.39 -1.86
N THR A 419 -13.13 3.46 -1.45
CA THR A 419 -13.89 3.53 -0.19
C THR A 419 -13.00 3.61 1.05
N ALA A 420 -11.76 3.12 0.98
CA ALA A 420 -10.79 3.25 2.07
C ALA A 420 -10.40 4.71 2.35
N CYS A 421 -10.57 5.61 1.37
CA CYS A 421 -10.30 7.05 1.48
C CYS A 421 -11.58 7.88 1.65
N MET A 422 -12.76 7.26 1.61
CA MET A 422 -14.03 7.96 1.84
C MET A 422 -14.29 8.15 3.33
N SER A 423 -14.84 9.31 3.67
CA SER A 423 -15.16 9.69 5.05
C SER A 423 -16.59 10.23 5.18
N LYS A 424 -17.15 10.13 6.38
CA LYS A 424 -18.34 10.87 6.82
C LYS A 424 -17.90 11.97 7.78
N LEU A 425 -18.64 13.06 7.80
CA LEU A 425 -18.52 14.01 8.89
C LEU A 425 -19.29 13.48 10.11
N VAL A 426 -18.65 13.48 11.27
CA VAL A 426 -19.22 12.98 12.52
C VAL A 426 -19.02 13.99 13.64
N TRP A 427 -20.06 14.20 14.44
CA TRP A 427 -19.94 14.84 15.74
C TRP A 427 -19.46 13.82 16.76
N LYS A 428 -18.46 14.18 17.56
CA LYS A 428 -18.07 13.45 18.77
C LYS A 428 -18.26 14.35 19.98
N ASP A 429 -18.83 13.83 21.05
CA ASP A 429 -18.88 14.53 22.32
C ASP A 429 -17.57 14.31 23.12
N ARG A 430 -17.55 14.73 24.39
CA ARG A 430 -16.38 14.50 25.27
C ARG A 430 -16.25 13.06 25.75
N SER A 431 -17.28 12.22 25.63
CA SER A 431 -17.18 10.79 25.91
C SER A 431 -16.60 10.00 24.73
N GLY A 432 -16.60 10.60 23.54
CA GLY A 432 -16.19 9.99 22.28
C GLY A 432 -17.35 9.35 21.51
N GLU A 433 -18.58 9.49 22.00
CA GLU A 433 -19.78 9.01 21.32
C GLU A 433 -19.96 9.76 19.99
N ALA A 434 -20.10 9.01 18.90
CA ALA A 434 -20.12 9.53 17.54
C ALA A 434 -21.55 9.59 16.98
N GLN A 435 -21.95 10.76 16.49
CA GLN A 435 -23.18 10.99 15.73
C GLN A 435 -22.82 11.45 14.31
N ALA A 436 -23.09 10.61 13.32
CA ALA A 436 -22.86 10.98 11.92
C ALA A 436 -23.78 12.11 11.47
N LEU A 437 -23.26 13.04 10.67
CA LEU A 437 -24.09 13.96 9.91
C LEU A 437 -24.72 13.19 8.75
N GLU A 438 -25.98 13.50 8.43
CA GLU A 438 -26.73 12.93 7.31
C GLU A 438 -26.27 13.52 5.96
N LEU A 439 -24.97 13.36 5.68
CA LEU A 439 -24.30 13.81 4.47
C LEU A 439 -23.78 12.61 3.68
N ARG A 440 -23.70 12.75 2.36
CA ARG A 440 -23.12 11.72 1.50
C ARG A 440 -21.63 11.53 1.83
N PRO A 441 -21.15 10.28 1.99
CA PRO A 441 -19.72 9.99 2.10
C PRO A 441 -18.91 10.62 0.97
N ARG A 442 -17.83 11.31 1.34
CA ARG A 442 -16.87 11.94 0.41
C ARG A 442 -15.49 11.96 1.05
N HIS A 443 -14.45 12.27 0.29
CA HIS A 443 -13.11 12.48 0.85
C HIS A 443 -13.02 13.89 1.47
N TYR A 444 -13.67 14.09 2.62
CA TYR A 444 -13.67 15.36 3.34
C TYR A 444 -12.29 15.61 3.95
N MET A 445 -11.72 16.78 3.64
CA MET A 445 -10.44 17.19 4.18
C MET A 445 -10.54 18.58 4.83
N SER A 446 -9.90 18.71 6.00
CA SER A 446 -9.89 19.91 6.83
C SER A 446 -11.27 20.53 7.07
N PRO A 447 -12.24 19.78 7.64
CA PRO A 447 -13.54 20.34 7.97
C PRO A 447 -13.39 21.44 9.03
N THR A 448 -13.96 22.61 8.76
CA THR A 448 -13.94 23.79 9.64
C THR A 448 -15.35 24.30 9.84
N LEU A 449 -15.74 24.50 11.10
CA LEU A 449 -17.04 25.10 11.44
C LEU A 449 -17.03 26.61 11.23
N SER A 450 -18.19 27.15 10.84
CA SER A 450 -18.46 28.57 10.90
C SER A 450 -18.47 29.06 12.36
N PRO A 451 -18.25 30.36 12.61
CA PRO A 451 -18.23 30.91 13.96
C PRO A 451 -19.53 30.65 14.77
N ASP A 452 -20.67 30.59 14.09
CA ASP A 452 -21.98 30.27 14.68
C ASP A 452 -22.22 28.75 14.85
N GLY A 453 -21.35 27.90 14.31
CA GLY A 453 -21.44 26.45 14.36
C GLY A 453 -22.51 25.84 13.44
N LEU A 454 -23.16 26.63 12.59
CA LEU A 454 -24.28 26.17 11.75
C LEU A 454 -23.84 25.62 10.39
N ARG A 455 -22.64 26.00 9.93
CA ARG A 455 -22.09 25.58 8.64
C ARG A 455 -20.73 24.93 8.81
N VAL A 456 -20.41 24.06 7.86
CA VAL A 456 -19.09 23.46 7.71
C VAL A 456 -18.56 23.84 6.34
N VAL A 457 -17.28 24.19 6.29
CA VAL A 457 -16.51 24.24 5.05
C VAL A 457 -15.44 23.15 5.09
N ALA A 458 -15.28 22.43 3.99
CA ALA A 458 -14.23 21.44 3.81
C ALA A 458 -13.77 21.49 2.36
N TRP A 459 -12.54 21.07 2.09
CA TRP A 459 -12.17 20.78 0.71
C TRP A 459 -12.36 19.29 0.45
N ILE A 460 -12.85 18.98 -0.76
CA ILE A 460 -13.18 17.63 -1.18
C ILE A 460 -12.32 17.29 -2.39
N ARG A 461 -11.72 16.11 -2.35
CA ARG A 461 -11.00 15.54 -3.48
C ARG A 461 -11.96 14.72 -4.33
N GLU A 462 -12.07 15.08 -5.61
CA GLU A 462 -12.82 14.36 -6.65
C GLU A 462 -11.85 14.09 -7.80
N GLY A 463 -11.20 12.93 -7.76
CA GLY A 463 -10.09 12.58 -8.64
C GLY A 463 -8.91 13.55 -8.58
N SER A 464 -8.68 14.22 -9.70
CA SER A 464 -7.66 15.27 -9.85
C SER A 464 -8.04 16.60 -9.22
N LEU A 465 -9.34 16.82 -9.04
CA LEU A 465 -9.89 18.11 -8.66
C LEU A 465 -9.91 18.22 -7.13
N ARG A 466 -9.54 19.40 -6.66
CA ARG A 466 -9.76 19.80 -5.26
C ARG A 466 -10.67 21.01 -5.29
N GLY A 467 -11.83 20.88 -4.67
CA GLY A 467 -12.79 21.96 -4.56
C GLY A 467 -13.05 22.29 -3.10
N VAL A 468 -13.33 23.56 -2.81
CA VAL A 468 -13.87 23.96 -1.50
C VAL A 468 -15.39 23.84 -1.56
N TYR A 469 -15.96 23.16 -0.58
CA TYR A 469 -17.38 22.90 -0.45
C TYR A 469 -17.89 23.38 0.91
N SER A 470 -19.15 23.79 0.98
CA SER A 470 -19.83 24.10 2.23
C SER A 470 -21.21 23.47 2.31
N GLY A 471 -21.66 23.21 3.53
CA GLY A 471 -23.04 22.83 3.82
C GLY A 471 -23.37 23.05 5.29
N GLY A 472 -24.65 22.91 5.62
CA GLY A 472 -25.15 23.04 6.99
C GLY A 472 -24.88 21.79 7.83
N VAL A 473 -24.82 21.98 9.15
CA VAL A 473 -24.69 20.86 10.10
C VAL A 473 -25.98 20.07 10.32
N GLU A 474 -27.13 20.63 9.90
CA GLU A 474 -28.48 20.04 10.04
C GLU A 474 -29.09 19.62 8.68
N GLY A 475 -28.29 18.99 7.81
CA GLY A 475 -28.80 18.32 6.60
C GLY A 475 -28.96 19.19 5.36
N GLU A 476 -28.54 20.46 5.38
CA GLU A 476 -28.37 21.24 4.16
C GLU A 476 -27.32 20.59 3.24
N PRO A 477 -27.56 20.51 1.92
CA PRO A 477 -26.65 19.83 1.01
C PRO A 477 -25.28 20.51 0.95
N PHE A 478 -24.23 19.70 0.92
CA PHE A 478 -22.87 20.18 0.68
C PHE A 478 -22.69 20.57 -0.79
N THR A 479 -22.49 21.85 -1.08
CA THR A 479 -22.34 22.41 -2.42
C THR A 479 -20.94 22.99 -2.63
N ARG A 480 -20.48 22.98 -3.89
CA ARG A 480 -19.16 23.54 -4.26
C ARG A 480 -19.23 25.06 -4.14
N LEU A 481 -18.35 25.65 -3.34
CA LEU A 481 -18.23 27.10 -3.19
C LEU A 481 -17.37 27.71 -4.29
N THR A 482 -16.30 27.02 -4.69
CA THR A 482 -15.29 27.63 -5.56
C THR A 482 -15.35 27.09 -6.99
N PRO A 483 -15.22 27.95 -8.02
CA PRO A 483 -15.20 27.53 -9.42
C PRO A 483 -13.85 26.92 -9.85
N GLY A 484 -12.80 27.02 -9.02
CA GLY A 484 -11.46 26.56 -9.33
C GLY A 484 -11.29 25.07 -9.09
N ASP A 485 -10.47 24.43 -9.92
CA ASP A 485 -10.24 22.99 -9.92
C ASP A 485 -9.16 22.52 -8.94
N ASP A 486 -8.54 23.47 -8.24
CA ASP A 486 -7.47 23.20 -7.30
C ASP A 486 -7.43 24.18 -6.11
N ASP A 487 -8.51 24.11 -5.32
CA ASP A 487 -8.76 24.93 -4.14
C ASP A 487 -8.78 24.06 -2.86
N LEU A 488 -8.08 24.49 -1.81
CA LEU A 488 -7.82 23.68 -0.60
C LEU A 488 -7.63 24.52 0.68
N SER A 489 -7.61 23.86 1.83
CA SER A 489 -7.40 24.47 3.16
C SER A 489 -8.31 25.68 3.46
N PRO A 490 -9.65 25.51 3.44
CA PRO A 490 -10.57 26.59 3.69
C PRO A 490 -10.68 26.93 5.19
N LEU A 491 -10.94 28.20 5.51
CA LEU A 491 -11.33 28.66 6.84
C LEU A 491 -12.29 29.84 6.77
N PHE A 492 -13.24 29.93 7.70
CA PHE A 492 -14.16 31.07 7.78
C PHE A 492 -13.51 32.33 8.36
N THR A 493 -13.92 33.49 7.87
CA THR A 493 -13.70 34.76 8.59
C THR A 493 -14.48 34.77 9.90
N ARG A 494 -14.03 35.60 10.87
CA ARG A 494 -14.64 35.67 12.20
C ARG A 494 -16.10 36.13 12.17
N ASP A 495 -16.48 36.91 11.18
CA ASP A 495 -17.85 37.36 10.94
C ASP A 495 -18.71 36.34 10.17
N GLY A 496 -18.12 35.21 9.75
CA GLY A 496 -18.78 34.16 8.99
C GLY A 496 -19.14 34.54 7.54
N LYS A 497 -18.81 35.76 7.09
CA LYS A 497 -19.24 36.26 5.77
C LYS A 497 -18.40 35.74 4.62
N TYR A 498 -17.16 35.36 4.87
CA TYR A 498 -16.23 34.91 3.85
C TYR A 498 -15.53 33.62 4.24
N VAL A 499 -15.06 32.91 3.21
CA VAL A 499 -14.14 31.78 3.34
C VAL A 499 -12.80 32.19 2.72
N LEU A 500 -11.72 32.09 3.52
CA LEU A 500 -10.35 32.16 3.03
C LEU A 500 -9.89 30.77 2.62
N PHE A 501 -9.11 30.65 1.55
CA PHE A 501 -8.63 29.36 1.07
C PHE A 501 -7.35 29.52 0.24
N THR A 502 -6.66 28.41 0.00
CA THR A 502 -5.53 28.34 -0.92
C THR A 502 -6.00 27.91 -2.30
N SER A 503 -5.49 28.53 -3.34
CA SER A 503 -5.87 28.21 -4.72
C SER A 503 -4.67 28.23 -5.66
N GLY A 504 -4.57 27.21 -6.51
CA GLY A 504 -3.57 27.09 -7.58
C GLY A 504 -3.96 27.79 -8.89
N ARG A 505 -5.12 28.47 -8.96
CA ARG A 505 -5.70 29.00 -10.21
C ARG A 505 -4.80 29.95 -11.02
N ALA A 506 -3.88 30.65 -10.36
CA ALA A 506 -2.91 31.56 -11.00
C ALA A 506 -1.56 30.89 -11.29
N GLY A 507 -1.49 29.55 -11.24
CA GLY A 507 -0.26 28.76 -11.43
C GLY A 507 0.63 28.68 -10.19
N LYS A 508 0.30 29.39 -9.12
CA LYS A 508 0.95 29.37 -7.81
C LYS A 508 -0.12 29.23 -6.72
N TYR A 509 0.19 28.53 -5.64
CA TYR A 509 -0.72 28.37 -4.50
C TYR A 509 -0.68 29.59 -3.60
N ASN A 510 -1.61 30.53 -3.81
CA ASN A 510 -1.76 31.72 -2.96
C ASN A 510 -3.10 31.73 -2.25
N MET A 511 -3.29 32.71 -1.36
CA MET A 511 -4.51 32.84 -0.56
C MET A 511 -5.56 33.66 -1.30
N TYR A 512 -6.81 33.22 -1.21
CA TYR A 512 -7.98 33.81 -1.83
C TYR A 512 -9.11 33.92 -0.80
N LYS A 513 -10.11 34.73 -1.12
CA LYS A 513 -11.33 34.93 -0.36
C LYS A 513 -12.54 34.79 -1.29
N ILE A 514 -13.60 34.13 -0.83
CA ILE A 514 -14.90 34.09 -1.51
C ILE A 514 -16.01 34.32 -0.47
N SER A 515 -17.17 34.81 -0.91
CA SER A 515 -18.35 34.87 -0.03
C SER A 515 -18.71 33.48 0.50
N ALA A 516 -19.07 33.40 1.78
CA ALA A 516 -19.44 32.15 2.45
C ALA A 516 -20.77 31.55 1.97
N ASP A 517 -21.58 32.32 1.24
CA ASP A 517 -22.78 31.85 0.54
C ASP A 517 -22.51 31.43 -0.92
N GLY A 518 -21.25 31.51 -1.36
CA GLY A 518 -20.84 31.17 -2.73
C GLY A 518 -21.17 32.25 -3.77
N SER A 519 -21.67 33.42 -3.36
CA SER A 519 -21.91 34.54 -4.28
C SER A 519 -20.62 35.26 -4.67
N GLY A 520 -20.57 35.76 -5.91
CA GLY A 520 -19.44 36.49 -6.45
C GLY A 520 -18.27 35.61 -6.90
N GLU A 521 -17.19 36.26 -7.32
CA GLU A 521 -15.97 35.60 -7.81
C GLU A 521 -14.87 35.60 -6.73
N PRO A 522 -14.00 34.58 -6.69
CA PRO A 522 -12.87 34.57 -5.77
C PRO A 522 -11.91 35.75 -5.92
N GLU A 523 -11.68 36.45 -4.82
CA GLU A 523 -10.74 37.55 -4.69
C GLU A 523 -9.36 37.02 -4.28
N ARG A 524 -8.30 37.37 -5.01
CA ARG A 524 -6.92 37.02 -4.63
C ARG A 524 -6.43 37.94 -3.51
N LEU A 525 -6.00 37.37 -2.39
CA LEU A 525 -5.44 38.13 -1.27
C LEU A 525 -3.95 38.33 -1.43
N THR A 526 -3.20 37.30 -1.84
CA THR A 526 -1.73 37.35 -1.88
C THR A 526 -1.14 37.03 -3.24
N ASP A 527 0.01 37.63 -3.53
CA ASP A 527 0.86 37.29 -4.67
C ASP A 527 2.27 36.91 -4.19
N SER A 528 2.52 35.59 -4.07
CA SER A 528 3.80 35.05 -3.63
C SER A 528 4.28 33.96 -4.58
N PRO A 529 5.59 33.87 -4.88
CA PRO A 529 6.16 32.72 -5.58
C PRO A 529 6.15 31.44 -4.73
N LEU A 530 5.93 31.56 -3.41
CA LEU A 530 5.90 30.44 -2.46
C LEU A 530 4.45 30.04 -2.17
N MET A 531 4.23 28.75 -1.94
CA MET A 531 2.92 28.24 -1.51
C MET A 531 2.52 28.87 -0.17
N GLN A 532 1.28 29.34 -0.08
CA GLN A 532 0.69 29.91 1.13
C GLN A 532 -0.63 29.23 1.51
N LYS A 533 -0.80 28.95 2.81
CA LYS A 533 -1.97 28.28 3.38
C LYS A 533 -2.51 29.03 4.60
N PRO A 534 -3.74 29.57 4.57
CA PRO A 534 -4.30 30.25 5.73
C PRO A 534 -4.59 29.24 6.86
N THR A 535 -4.33 29.62 8.13
CA THR A 535 -4.48 28.69 9.27
C THR A 535 -5.36 29.23 10.40
N SER A 536 -5.34 30.55 10.66
CA SER A 536 -6.13 31.16 11.73
C SER A 536 -6.22 32.68 11.61
N LEU A 537 -7.38 33.23 11.94
CA LEU A 537 -7.57 34.68 12.13
C LEU A 537 -7.53 35.03 13.61
N SER A 538 -6.97 36.18 13.92
CA SER A 538 -7.02 36.81 15.24
C SER A 538 -8.47 37.11 15.67
N PRO A 539 -8.74 37.28 16.97
CA PRO A 539 -10.10 37.50 17.46
C PRO A 539 -10.79 38.77 16.95
N ASP A 540 -10.02 39.82 16.68
CA ASP A 540 -10.52 41.05 16.06
C ASP A 540 -10.81 40.87 14.55
N GLY A 541 -10.28 39.80 13.94
CA GLY A 541 -10.45 39.50 12.52
C GLY A 541 -9.43 40.18 11.60
N ASP A 542 -8.48 40.96 12.12
CA ASP A 542 -7.61 41.81 11.31
C ASP A 542 -6.31 41.11 10.90
N THR A 543 -5.73 40.32 11.79
CA THR A 543 -4.48 39.58 11.53
C THR A 543 -4.76 38.14 11.12
N LEU A 544 -4.19 37.72 9.98
CA LEU A 544 -4.19 36.35 9.49
C LEU A 544 -2.83 35.68 9.75
N LEU A 545 -2.85 34.51 10.37
CA LEU A 545 -1.74 33.55 10.37
C LEU A 545 -1.88 32.58 9.21
N PHE A 546 -0.75 32.26 8.60
CA PHE A 546 -0.69 31.34 7.48
C PHE A 546 0.66 30.61 7.44
N ASN A 547 0.65 29.42 6.84
CA ASN A 547 1.86 28.69 6.49
C ASN A 547 2.41 29.16 5.15
N GLN A 548 3.73 29.31 5.07
CA GLN A 548 4.43 29.62 3.82
C GLN A 548 5.56 28.62 3.59
N GLY A 549 5.63 28.07 2.37
CA GLY A 549 6.73 27.18 1.98
C GLY A 549 8.07 27.93 1.90
N VAL A 550 9.18 27.21 2.06
CA VAL A 550 10.54 27.76 1.93
C VAL A 550 11.10 27.47 0.53
N ALA A 551 11.89 28.40 -0.02
CA ALA A 551 12.42 28.31 -1.39
C ALA A 551 13.31 27.08 -1.67
N ALA A 552 13.97 26.53 -0.64
CA ALA A 552 14.78 25.31 -0.74
C ALA A 552 13.94 24.02 -0.91
N GLY A 553 12.60 24.13 -0.91
CA GLY A 553 11.70 22.99 -0.73
C GLY A 553 11.84 22.43 0.69
N GLY A 554 11.08 21.40 1.05
CA GLY A 554 11.31 20.70 2.33
C GLY A 554 10.36 21.11 3.46
N SER A 555 10.16 22.41 3.66
CA SER A 555 9.61 22.93 4.92
C SER A 555 8.59 24.07 4.73
N PHE A 556 7.76 24.26 5.76
CA PHE A 556 6.84 25.38 5.94
C PHE A 556 7.19 26.14 7.22
N GLU A 557 7.05 27.47 7.15
CA GLU A 557 7.16 28.37 8.29
C GLU A 557 5.81 29.05 8.59
N ILE A 558 5.70 29.70 9.75
CA ILE A 558 4.51 30.44 10.16
C ILE A 558 4.72 31.93 9.92
N TRP A 559 3.84 32.51 9.10
CA TRP A 559 3.84 33.91 8.70
C TRP A 559 2.52 34.57 9.07
N GLN A 560 2.50 35.90 9.02
CA GLN A 560 1.32 36.70 9.28
C GLN A 560 1.20 37.90 8.34
N CYS A 561 -0.02 38.36 8.11
CA CYS A 561 -0.33 39.62 7.44
C CYS A 561 -1.61 40.24 8.02
N GLN A 562 -1.87 41.51 7.70
CA GLN A 562 -3.16 42.15 7.98
C GLN A 562 -4.10 41.88 6.79
N LEU A 563 -5.37 41.57 7.03
CA LEU A 563 -6.34 41.29 5.96
C LEU A 563 -6.58 42.48 5.03
N ASN A 564 -6.44 43.71 5.53
CA ASN A 564 -6.52 44.92 4.71
C ASN A 564 -5.24 45.21 3.92
N ARG A 565 -4.13 44.52 4.23
CA ARG A 565 -2.82 44.62 3.56
C ARG A 565 -2.19 43.23 3.40
N PRO A 566 -2.85 42.33 2.67
CA PRO A 566 -2.51 40.90 2.68
C PRO A 566 -1.12 40.60 2.09
N ASN A 567 -0.60 41.47 1.22
CA ASN A 567 0.75 41.35 0.65
C ASN A 567 1.87 41.84 1.59
N GLU A 568 1.55 42.58 2.66
CA GLU A 568 2.52 43.00 3.69
C GLU A 568 2.77 41.85 4.68
N THR A 569 3.39 40.78 4.18
CA THR A 569 3.66 39.57 4.96
C THR A 569 4.92 39.72 5.81
N ARG A 570 4.88 39.21 7.04
CA ARG A 570 6.03 39.15 7.96
C ARG A 570 6.11 37.78 8.63
N PRO A 571 7.32 37.27 8.91
CA PRO A 571 7.44 36.02 9.65
C PRO A 571 6.93 36.15 11.08
N PHE A 572 6.48 35.04 11.65
CA PHE A 572 6.08 34.95 13.06
C PHE A 572 6.86 33.87 13.82
N VAL A 573 6.94 32.65 13.28
CA VAL A 573 7.80 31.58 13.78
C VAL A 573 8.74 31.13 12.66
N ARG A 574 10.04 31.16 12.96
CA ARG A 574 11.10 30.62 12.11
C ARG A 574 12.12 29.89 12.96
N GLY A 575 12.76 28.89 12.38
CA GLY A 575 13.82 28.15 13.07
C GLY A 575 14.49 27.05 12.25
N GLY A 576 14.20 26.92 10.95
CA GLY A 576 14.66 25.78 10.14
C GLY A 576 13.93 24.46 10.45
N HIS A 577 12.86 24.54 11.22
CA HIS A 577 11.96 23.43 11.56
C HIS A 577 10.70 23.47 10.71
N LEU A 578 9.94 22.39 10.69
CA LEU A 578 8.61 22.36 10.09
C LEU A 578 7.59 22.89 11.11
N ASP A 579 7.31 24.20 11.00
CA ASP A 579 6.42 24.92 11.91
C ASP A 579 5.07 25.19 11.21
N ILE A 580 4.00 24.51 11.65
CA ILE A 580 2.71 24.48 10.95
C ILE A 580 1.46 24.64 11.82
N GLU A 581 0.33 24.91 11.17
CA GLU A 581 -1.02 24.86 11.75
C GLU A 581 -1.25 25.83 12.93
N ALA A 582 -0.72 27.04 12.83
CA ALA A 582 -0.82 28.05 13.88
C ALA A 582 -2.27 28.47 14.16
N THR A 583 -2.63 28.63 15.43
CA THR A 583 -3.95 29.07 15.88
C THR A 583 -3.89 30.09 17.02
N PHE A 584 -4.63 31.19 16.87
CA PHE A 584 -4.79 32.20 17.91
C PHE A 584 -5.65 31.68 19.07
N SER A 585 -5.27 32.05 20.29
CA SER A 585 -6.16 31.95 21.45
C SER A 585 -7.40 32.83 21.28
N PRO A 586 -8.52 32.52 21.95
CA PRO A 586 -9.73 33.33 21.88
C PRO A 586 -9.54 34.78 22.35
N ASP A 587 -8.59 35.02 23.25
CA ASP A 587 -8.21 36.36 23.72
C ASP A 587 -7.15 37.07 22.85
N GLY A 588 -6.61 36.38 21.85
CA GLY A 588 -5.65 36.92 20.87
C GLY A 588 -4.24 37.12 21.42
N ARG A 589 -3.99 36.75 22.68
CA ARG A 589 -2.71 36.97 23.36
C ARG A 589 -1.71 35.85 23.18
N TRP A 590 -2.13 34.72 22.60
CA TRP A 590 -1.32 33.52 22.46
C TRP A 590 -1.52 32.87 21.10
N VAL A 591 -0.49 32.19 20.63
CA VAL A 591 -0.54 31.35 19.44
C VAL A 591 -0.03 29.96 19.80
N ALA A 592 -0.86 28.95 19.53
CA ALA A 592 -0.46 27.55 19.57
C ALA A 592 -0.10 27.08 18.16
N TYR A 593 0.89 26.23 18.02
CA TYR A 593 1.35 25.71 16.73
C TYR A 593 2.05 24.36 16.90
N GLN A 594 2.18 23.63 15.78
CA GLN A 594 2.88 22.36 15.70
C GLN A 594 4.31 22.59 15.21
N SER A 595 5.30 21.91 15.79
CA SER A 595 6.70 22.00 15.39
C SER A 595 7.42 20.67 15.56
N ASP A 596 8.30 20.32 14.62
CA ASP A 596 9.13 19.11 14.66
C ASP A 596 10.48 19.30 15.37
N GLN A 597 10.72 20.47 15.97
CA GLN A 597 12.01 20.86 16.58
C GLN A 597 12.54 19.91 17.66
N SER A 598 11.69 19.05 18.23
CA SER A 598 12.08 18.02 19.21
C SER A 598 12.54 16.70 18.58
N GLY A 599 12.58 16.62 17.25
CA GLY A 599 12.76 15.39 16.47
C GLY A 599 11.45 14.67 16.12
N ARG A 600 10.32 15.16 16.64
CA ARG A 600 8.95 14.77 16.27
C ARG A 600 8.02 15.96 16.45
N PHE A 601 6.84 15.88 15.85
CA PHE A 601 5.83 16.93 16.03
C PHE A 601 5.32 17.00 17.46
N GLU A 602 5.43 18.18 18.04
CA GLU A 602 4.86 18.53 19.33
C GLU A 602 4.11 19.86 19.23
N ILE A 603 3.19 20.10 20.17
CA ILE A 603 2.46 21.36 20.30
C ILE A 603 3.26 22.33 21.15
N TYR A 604 3.43 23.52 20.62
CA TYR A 604 4.05 24.66 21.30
C TYR A 604 3.05 25.79 21.43
N VAL A 605 3.19 26.59 22.47
CA VAL A 605 2.44 27.83 22.68
C VAL A 605 3.41 28.98 22.94
N ARG A 606 3.10 30.15 22.42
CA ARG A 606 3.88 31.37 22.68
C ARG A 606 2.99 32.62 22.75
N PRO A 607 3.43 33.68 23.44
CA PRO A 607 2.72 34.96 23.44
C PRO A 607 2.64 35.59 22.05
N TYR A 608 1.61 36.40 21.85
CA TYR A 608 1.39 37.23 20.68
C TYR A 608 0.99 38.65 21.13
N PRO A 609 1.57 39.71 20.54
CA PRO A 609 2.60 39.70 19.49
C PRO A 609 4.04 39.51 20.02
N GLY A 610 4.19 39.31 21.34
CA GLY A 610 5.47 39.41 22.06
C GLY A 610 6.52 38.32 21.76
N PRO A 611 7.81 38.62 21.96
CA PRO A 611 8.91 37.69 21.72
C PRO A 611 9.14 36.68 22.86
N GLU A 612 8.29 36.71 23.90
CA GLU A 612 8.38 35.86 25.10
C GLU A 612 8.56 34.36 24.78
N PRO A 613 9.18 33.60 25.70
CA PRO A 613 9.62 32.25 25.41
C PRO A 613 8.44 31.34 25.06
N LYS A 614 8.61 30.59 23.97
CA LYS A 614 7.70 29.49 23.63
C LYS A 614 7.77 28.40 24.72
N LYS A 615 6.65 27.74 24.97
CA LYS A 615 6.53 26.60 25.87
C LYS A 615 6.04 25.37 25.10
N GLN A 616 6.69 24.23 25.31
CA GLN A 616 6.24 22.94 24.81
C GLN A 616 5.08 22.43 25.67
N LEU A 617 3.98 22.01 25.04
CA LEU A 617 2.77 21.54 25.71
C LEU A 617 2.60 20.03 25.65
N SER A 618 3.04 19.38 24.58
CA SER A 618 3.01 17.92 24.43
C SER A 618 4.43 17.35 24.45
N THR A 619 4.57 16.12 24.98
CA THR A 619 5.86 15.43 25.08
C THR A 619 5.84 14.03 24.49
N ASN A 620 4.71 13.57 23.96
CA ASN A 620 4.55 12.23 23.37
C ASN A 620 3.89 12.32 21.99
N GLY A 621 4.20 13.39 21.25
CA GLY A 621 3.57 13.70 19.98
C GLY A 621 2.34 14.58 20.13
N GLY A 622 2.13 15.46 19.17
CA GLY A 622 0.94 16.29 19.10
C GLY A 622 0.75 16.98 17.74
N TRP A 623 -0.49 17.02 17.27
CA TRP A 623 -0.86 17.68 16.01
C TRP A 623 -2.26 18.31 16.07
N ALA A 624 -2.55 19.16 15.08
CA ALA A 624 -3.86 19.81 14.90
C ALA A 624 -4.39 20.51 16.18
N ALA A 625 -3.61 21.44 16.73
CA ALA A 625 -4.03 22.18 17.92
C ALA A 625 -5.22 23.11 17.62
N VAL A 626 -6.24 23.09 18.49
CA VAL A 626 -7.42 23.96 18.43
C VAL A 626 -7.78 24.44 19.83
N TRP A 627 -7.89 25.76 20.01
CA TRP A 627 -8.34 26.33 21.28
C TRP A 627 -9.82 26.06 21.49
N ASN A 628 -10.21 25.73 22.72
CA ASN A 628 -11.60 25.82 23.12
C ASN A 628 -12.05 27.28 23.01
N PRO A 629 -13.21 27.60 22.40
CA PRO A 629 -13.72 28.98 22.31
C PRO A 629 -13.78 29.73 23.65
N ASN A 630 -13.95 29.00 24.77
CA ASN A 630 -13.94 29.58 26.12
C ASN A 630 -12.53 29.95 26.65
N GLY A 631 -11.45 29.59 25.94
CA GLY A 631 -10.06 29.88 26.30
C GLY A 631 -9.48 29.04 27.46
N ARG A 632 -10.25 28.10 28.02
CA ARG A 632 -9.86 27.30 29.18
C ARG A 632 -9.14 26.01 28.85
N GLU A 633 -9.12 25.62 27.58
CA GLU A 633 -8.49 24.39 27.13
C GLU A 633 -7.87 24.57 25.74
N LEU A 634 -6.78 23.84 25.50
CA LEU A 634 -6.24 23.61 24.16
C LEU A 634 -6.38 22.14 23.83
N PHE A 635 -7.09 21.83 22.76
CA PHE A 635 -7.22 20.48 22.24
C PHE A 635 -6.13 20.19 21.22
N TYR A 636 -5.66 18.95 21.17
CA TYR A 636 -4.74 18.47 20.13
C TYR A 636 -4.89 16.96 19.98
N LYS A 637 -4.56 16.43 18.81
CA LYS A 637 -4.52 14.98 18.59
C LYS A 637 -3.16 14.43 18.99
N ALA A 638 -3.17 13.27 19.64
CA ALA A 638 -2.01 12.45 19.93
C ALA A 638 -2.32 10.98 19.65
N THR A 639 -1.32 10.13 19.82
CA THR A 639 -1.42 8.67 19.60
C THR A 639 -2.43 8.01 20.53
N THR A 640 -2.64 8.60 21.71
CA THR A 640 -3.60 8.17 22.73
C THR A 640 -5.04 8.61 22.46
N GLY A 641 -5.26 9.50 21.47
CA GLY A 641 -6.57 10.06 21.13
C GLY A 641 -6.60 11.58 21.12
N LEU A 642 -7.79 12.14 21.30
CA LEU A 642 -7.93 13.59 21.45
C LEU A 642 -7.50 13.97 22.87
N MET A 643 -6.52 14.85 22.97
CA MET A 643 -5.97 15.35 24.22
C MET A 643 -6.49 16.75 24.50
N ALA A 644 -6.59 17.11 25.78
CA ALA A 644 -6.82 18.47 26.24
C ALA A 644 -5.71 18.89 27.20
N VAL A 645 -5.29 20.16 27.10
CA VAL A 645 -4.45 20.83 28.09
C VAL A 645 -5.29 21.91 28.77
N PRO A 646 -5.45 21.90 30.10
CA PRO A 646 -6.06 23.00 30.83
C PRO A 646 -5.24 24.28 30.70
N MET A 647 -5.89 25.38 30.31
CA MET A 647 -5.28 26.68 30.03
C MET A 647 -5.96 27.80 30.83
N ALA A 648 -5.19 28.81 31.24
CA ALA A 648 -5.70 30.09 31.72
C ALA A 648 -4.71 31.20 31.36
N ALA A 649 -5.19 32.25 30.68
CA ALA A 649 -4.33 33.33 30.19
C ALA A 649 -3.07 32.81 29.47
N GLY A 650 -3.24 31.77 28.65
CA GLY A 650 -2.21 31.06 27.89
C GLY A 650 -1.18 30.26 28.70
N HIS A 651 -1.38 30.14 30.01
CA HIS A 651 -0.57 29.29 30.87
C HIS A 651 -1.27 27.95 31.11
N VAL A 652 -0.47 26.88 31.16
CA VAL A 652 -0.93 25.55 31.56
C VAL A 652 -1.31 25.56 33.04
N THR A 653 -2.55 25.20 33.36
CA THR A 653 -3.08 25.17 34.74
C THR A 653 -3.18 23.76 35.32
N GLY A 654 -2.99 22.73 34.50
CA GLY A 654 -3.01 21.33 34.92
C GLY A 654 -2.34 20.42 33.88
N PRO A 655 -2.10 19.15 34.21
CA PRO A 655 -1.50 18.21 33.27
C PRO A 655 -2.42 17.97 32.06
N PRO A 656 -1.86 17.68 30.87
CA PRO A 656 -2.64 17.18 29.74
C PRO A 656 -3.38 15.89 30.10
N TYR A 657 -4.59 15.72 29.56
CA TYR A 657 -5.40 14.52 29.78
C TYR A 657 -6.12 14.09 28.49
N VAL A 658 -6.49 12.81 28.42
CA VAL A 658 -7.22 12.23 27.29
C VAL A 658 -8.69 12.64 27.40
N VAL A 659 -9.25 13.26 26.36
CA VAL A 659 -10.69 13.54 26.26
C VAL A 659 -11.42 12.24 25.92
N PHE A 660 -11.01 11.57 24.84
CA PHE A 660 -11.48 10.23 24.48
C PHE A 660 -10.42 9.47 23.66
N ALA A 661 -10.64 8.16 23.53
CA ALA A 661 -9.77 7.15 22.92
C ALA A 661 -9.42 7.45 21.43
N PRO A 662 -8.45 6.72 20.83
CA PRO A 662 -7.88 7.04 19.52
C PRO A 662 -8.90 7.37 18.45
N VAL A 663 -8.72 8.53 17.81
CA VAL A 663 -9.60 9.02 16.75
C VAL A 663 -9.09 8.51 15.40
N GLY A 664 -9.87 7.68 14.71
CA GLY A 664 -9.62 7.38 13.29
C GLY A 664 -9.78 8.64 12.43
N GLY A 665 -8.82 8.93 11.55
CA GLY A 665 -8.84 10.11 10.68
C GLY A 665 -7.48 10.41 10.02
N ALA A 666 -7.52 11.11 8.88
CA ALA A 666 -6.39 11.31 7.96
C ALA A 666 -5.21 12.15 8.53
N THR A 667 -4.00 11.74 8.13
CA THR A 667 -2.64 12.35 8.20
C THR A 667 -2.25 13.31 9.33
N ALA A 668 -1.10 13.04 9.96
CA ALA A 668 -0.45 13.84 11.01
C ALA A 668 -0.01 15.28 10.63
N GLN A 669 -0.37 15.79 9.44
CA GLN A 669 0.17 17.04 8.87
C GLN A 669 -0.88 18.13 8.60
N ALA A 670 -2.17 17.89 8.81
CA ALA A 670 -3.21 18.89 8.59
C ALA A 670 -4.26 18.90 9.71
N ARG A 671 -4.86 20.07 9.97
CA ARG A 671 -6.06 20.16 10.81
C ARG A 671 -7.20 19.37 10.16
N ASP A 672 -7.71 18.36 10.87
CA ASP A 672 -8.73 17.41 10.40
C ASP A 672 -9.99 17.37 11.30
N TYR A 673 -10.09 18.29 12.26
CA TYR A 673 -11.26 18.46 13.10
C TYR A 673 -11.52 19.93 13.47
N SER A 674 -12.75 20.19 13.94
CA SER A 674 -13.18 21.49 14.45
C SER A 674 -13.91 21.34 15.79
N VAL A 675 -13.93 22.41 16.58
CA VAL A 675 -14.56 22.44 17.91
C VAL A 675 -15.83 23.27 17.82
N SER A 676 -16.94 22.77 18.37
CA SER A 676 -18.21 23.49 18.41
C SER A 676 -18.10 24.82 19.19
N PRO A 677 -18.96 25.81 18.91
CA PRO A 677 -18.94 27.09 19.62
C PRO A 677 -19.07 26.99 21.15
N ASP A 678 -19.78 25.97 21.65
CA ASP A 678 -19.91 25.68 23.09
C ASP A 678 -18.68 24.97 23.70
N GLY A 679 -17.73 24.53 22.87
CA GLY A 679 -16.52 23.83 23.28
C GLY A 679 -16.74 22.41 23.81
N GLN A 680 -17.90 21.78 23.55
CA GLN A 680 -18.26 20.47 24.08
C GLN A 680 -18.28 19.34 23.03
N ARG A 681 -18.35 19.68 21.74
CA ARG A 681 -18.41 18.72 20.64
C ARG A 681 -17.31 18.99 19.62
N PHE A 682 -16.96 17.95 18.90
CA PHE A 682 -15.86 17.93 17.95
C PHE A 682 -16.35 17.36 16.61
N LEU A 683 -16.16 18.10 15.53
CA LEU A 683 -16.50 17.64 14.19
C LEU A 683 -15.28 17.01 13.54
N PHE A 684 -15.36 15.72 13.18
CA PHE A 684 -14.29 14.98 12.49
C PHE A 684 -14.72 14.51 11.10
N ALA A 685 -13.74 14.26 10.24
CA ALA A 685 -13.90 13.39 9.08
C ALA A 685 -13.43 11.97 9.44
N GLU A 686 -14.35 11.00 9.49
CA GLU A 686 -14.07 9.61 9.87
C GLU A 686 -14.31 8.66 8.70
N SER A 687 -13.41 7.69 8.50
CA SER A 687 -13.48 6.74 7.39
C SER A 687 -14.79 5.93 7.41
N VAL A 688 -15.40 5.76 6.23
CA VAL A 688 -16.68 5.04 6.09
C VAL A 688 -16.50 3.53 6.18
N THR A 689 -15.34 3.05 5.72
CA THR A 689 -14.98 1.64 5.79
C THR A 689 -13.66 1.50 6.53
N PRO A 690 -13.47 0.43 7.31
CA PRO A 690 -12.16 0.09 7.82
C PRO A 690 -11.16 0.00 6.67
N PRO A 691 -9.93 0.53 6.83
CA PRO A 691 -8.92 0.43 5.79
C PRO A 691 -8.65 -1.05 5.48
N GLN A 692 -8.71 -1.41 4.20
CA GLN A 692 -8.52 -2.79 3.74
C GLN A 692 -7.77 -2.82 2.41
N ILE A 693 -7.14 -3.96 2.13
CA ILE A 693 -6.54 -4.29 0.83
C ILE A 693 -7.38 -5.40 0.22
N ASN A 694 -7.88 -5.20 -1.00
CA ASN A 694 -8.59 -6.24 -1.73
C ASN A 694 -7.60 -7.07 -2.53
N VAL A 695 -7.78 -8.39 -2.52
CA VAL A 695 -6.93 -9.36 -3.22
C VAL A 695 -7.78 -10.22 -4.15
N VAL A 696 -7.30 -10.41 -5.37
CA VAL A 696 -7.88 -11.30 -6.38
C VAL A 696 -6.83 -12.31 -6.81
N THR A 697 -7.01 -13.58 -6.51
CA THR A 697 -6.10 -14.66 -6.93
C THR A 697 -6.49 -15.19 -8.30
N ASN A 698 -5.51 -15.73 -9.03
CA ASN A 698 -5.71 -16.31 -10.37
C ASN A 698 -6.40 -15.33 -11.36
N TRP A 699 -6.24 -14.02 -11.17
CA TRP A 699 -6.93 -12.98 -11.95
C TRP A 699 -6.66 -13.10 -13.45
N PHE A 700 -5.53 -13.67 -13.85
CA PHE A 700 -5.21 -13.96 -15.25
C PHE A 700 -6.21 -14.88 -15.94
N GLU A 701 -6.88 -15.79 -15.22
CA GLU A 701 -7.94 -16.62 -15.81
C GLU A 701 -9.17 -15.77 -16.20
N GLU A 702 -9.48 -14.76 -15.40
CA GLU A 702 -10.52 -13.78 -15.73
C GLU A 702 -10.09 -12.89 -16.92
N LEU A 703 -8.83 -12.45 -16.95
CA LEU A 703 -8.30 -11.65 -18.06
C LEU A 703 -8.38 -12.40 -19.40
N LYS A 704 -7.89 -13.64 -19.45
CA LYS A 704 -7.92 -14.47 -20.67
C LYS A 704 -9.35 -14.63 -21.21
N ARG A 705 -10.33 -14.73 -20.32
CA ARG A 705 -11.75 -14.88 -20.67
C ARG A 705 -12.38 -13.58 -21.16
N LEU A 706 -12.11 -12.46 -20.49
CA LEU A 706 -12.78 -11.18 -20.74
C LEU A 706 -12.08 -10.35 -21.82
N VAL A 707 -10.76 -10.38 -21.86
CA VAL A 707 -9.91 -9.62 -22.79
C VAL A 707 -8.98 -10.61 -23.49
N PRO A 708 -9.44 -11.36 -24.51
CA PRO A 708 -8.58 -12.31 -25.20
C PRO A 708 -7.53 -11.59 -26.05
N THR A 709 -6.25 -11.91 -25.83
CA THR A 709 -5.13 -11.46 -26.68
C THR A 709 -4.99 -12.34 -27.91
N LYS A 710 -4.60 -11.74 -29.03
CA LYS A 710 -4.27 -12.46 -30.27
C LYS A 710 -2.80 -12.85 -30.33
#